data_AF-A2EX66-F1
#
_entry.id   AF-A2EX66-F1
#
_cell.length_a   1.000
_cell.length_b   1.000
_cell.length_c   1.000
_cell.angle_alpha   90.00
_cell.angle_beta   90.00
_cell.angle_gamma   90.00
#
_symmetry.space_group_name_H-M   'P 1'
#
loop_
_entity.id
_entity.type
_entity.pdbx_description
1 polymer ?
#
loop_
_entity_poly.entity_id
_entity_poly.type
_entity_poly.pdbx_seq_one_letter_code
_entity_poly.pdbx_strand_id
1 'polypeptide(L)'
;MEEINMSSCSFISDGDDVASTGGDKVAMKQKQLELDHLTEVNTQLQNSIDSLKAQLKEAMDATASIGTMNNTITELKNQLAEYKEKEKNLTKELNAATTSAKEAEAKHQEDIQAVTAERDNLKAQLTAEADKYNKLRKERQQLKSQVEEKDTLLENCAMEIEETKTAKKKLRTKFATLGDKIQALETENAQLQVQITNAQNDKKALEQTIQALKAQIQAAQAGKEESEASINLLKKELEAKQHIINGFEEDLDSQREELIQMNSERDNIIGLVQKMHNGLQIAEQHIAKLTQENDSLNNKLKIQAKKAAKAVPATNDVAALTMPFEGEMGEKAAEYLKLQQYQPVQRAQLVINEAAKRLAEAENVAALKVQEVEELRNQLSAAVDGQTPYCQILDALLKELKNISSMESQINNAQYCKVDTAFIEFMAQKSAEIEPLIKEELLADPRFIPSDFFTTTDFNKRKEVIQDILKQNDMTGSILTASFLTNILLSNQLNALMGPLGQMEEISRLDVINGHDISDIPMLIQGLQAKIEKLKKQRTQVHNYLKKAQHDVQTLSKSENDLKTKVSQLQIQNESLTSENEVLKVKYQVANNELLLKKNEENLNQFAQKLKEEVDVQQSEAKEKTDKLESLLQQKTKECADLTNLIKKLQITLDETTKKQNKRFAKNEETLKKQLLEMQEQMEMLEEQLEAKKRKAKKTEKTLREQYDHQLKEMAVRYEEGKEALNKTIEDLKAKSDEAREMTKKLQEQSQDNEQKNQKLSSDNAALLLEKKNLSAQLQQLKSQIQKEKQQLQVQLAAKMMACETKVQTATNEVRAQEEKKLKNLLNIVCEQLGSVYGFDDSDFTEESLKQVVAHAKEDLDRLHYFQNEATKI
;
A
#
# COMPACT_ATOMS: atom_id res chain seq x y z
N MET A 1 -30.00 148.35 -24.69
CA MET A 1 -31.24 148.70 -25.43
C MET A 1 -31.93 149.79 -24.67
N GLU A 2 -32.66 150.63 -25.40
CA GLU A 2 -33.76 151.49 -24.91
C GLU A 2 -33.42 152.68 -23.98
N GLU A 3 -34.30 153.68 -24.07
CA GLU A 3 -34.13 155.08 -23.69
C GLU A 3 -35.06 155.41 -22.51
N ILE A 4 -35.02 156.66 -21.98
CA ILE A 4 -36.19 157.57 -21.79
C ILE A 4 -35.74 158.91 -21.14
N ASN A 5 -36.63 159.92 -21.12
CA ASN A 5 -36.37 161.32 -21.47
C ASN A 5 -36.74 162.36 -20.37
N MET A 6 -36.18 163.59 -20.45
CA MET A 6 -36.71 164.91 -19.97
C MET A 6 -36.78 165.22 -18.43
N SER A 7 -36.83 166.47 -17.90
CA SER A 7 -37.23 167.81 -18.46
C SER A 7 -36.80 169.08 -17.66
N SER A 8 -36.96 170.28 -18.28
CA SER A 8 -37.10 171.67 -17.73
C SER A 8 -35.85 172.46 -17.22
N CYS A 9 -35.68 173.80 -17.41
CA CYS A 9 -36.61 174.91 -17.83
C CYS A 9 -35.95 176.00 -18.77
N SER A 10 -36.42 177.28 -18.82
CA SER A 10 -36.07 178.32 -19.87
C SER A 10 -36.28 179.83 -19.49
N PHE A 11 -36.26 180.78 -20.48
CA PHE A 11 -36.49 182.28 -20.52
C PHE A 11 -35.24 183.22 -20.70
N ILE A 12 -35.20 184.48 -21.24
CA ILE A 12 -35.97 185.40 -22.17
C ILE A 12 -35.96 186.89 -21.67
N SER A 13 -35.88 188.04 -22.42
CA SER A 13 -35.46 188.42 -23.82
C SER A 13 -35.46 189.98 -24.08
N ASP A 14 -34.54 190.51 -24.92
CA ASP A 14 -34.59 191.62 -25.94
C ASP A 14 -35.16 193.08 -25.72
N GLY A 15 -34.76 194.08 -26.56
CA GLY A 15 -35.49 195.37 -26.83
C GLY A 15 -34.70 196.66 -27.26
N ASP A 16 -35.24 197.51 -28.18
CA ASP A 16 -34.60 198.69 -28.88
C ASP A 16 -35.50 200.00 -29.05
N ASP A 17 -34.95 201.06 -29.71
CA ASP A 17 -35.57 202.02 -30.72
C ASP A 17 -35.97 203.57 -30.50
N VAL A 18 -35.31 204.48 -31.29
CA VAL A 18 -35.78 205.48 -32.35
C VAL A 18 -36.42 206.92 -32.14
N ALA A 19 -36.06 207.88 -33.06
CA ALA A 19 -36.69 209.20 -33.53
C ALA A 19 -36.48 210.55 -32.72
N SER A 20 -36.73 211.84 -33.16
CA SER A 20 -36.78 212.71 -34.42
C SER A 20 -37.10 214.22 -34.01
N THR A 21 -37.40 215.33 -34.76
CA THR A 21 -36.97 216.19 -35.94
C THR A 21 -37.80 217.54 -35.93
N GLY A 22 -37.57 218.75 -36.53
CA GLY A 22 -36.49 219.51 -37.25
C GLY A 22 -37.01 220.62 -38.27
N GLY A 23 -36.56 221.92 -38.31
CA GLY A 23 -36.95 222.90 -39.41
C GLY A 23 -36.64 224.45 -39.41
N ASP A 24 -35.92 224.92 -40.47
CA ASP A 24 -35.97 226.16 -41.33
C ASP A 24 -35.61 227.68 -40.99
N LYS A 25 -34.88 228.31 -41.97
CA LYS A 25 -34.67 229.72 -42.47
C LYS A 25 -34.29 231.01 -41.66
N VAL A 26 -32.98 231.33 -41.69
CA VAL A 26 -32.28 232.56 -42.22
C VAL A 26 -32.99 233.93 -42.27
N ALA A 27 -32.44 234.96 -41.57
CA ALA A 27 -31.90 236.23 -42.16
C ALA A 27 -31.47 237.35 -41.16
N MET A 28 -30.29 237.28 -40.53
CA MET A 28 -29.61 238.51 -40.01
C MET A 28 -28.07 238.39 -40.07
N LYS A 29 -27.52 238.61 -41.27
CA LYS A 29 -26.22 238.07 -41.75
C LYS A 29 -24.93 238.70 -41.17
N GLN A 30 -24.98 239.33 -39.99
CA GLN A 30 -23.81 239.96 -39.37
C GLN A 30 -23.60 239.61 -37.88
N LYS A 31 -24.62 239.10 -37.17
CA LYS A 31 -24.49 238.67 -35.76
C LYS A 31 -24.25 237.17 -35.56
N GLN A 32 -24.48 236.35 -36.58
CA GLN A 32 -24.39 234.89 -36.46
C GLN A 32 -22.97 234.40 -36.10
N LEU A 33 -21.94 234.97 -36.75
CA LEU A 33 -20.52 234.63 -36.55
C LEU A 33 -20.02 234.77 -35.11
N GLU A 34 -20.69 235.58 -34.28
CA GLU A 34 -20.33 235.79 -32.87
C GLU A 34 -21.02 234.76 -31.94
N LEU A 35 -22.16 234.20 -32.37
CA LEU A 35 -22.88 233.13 -31.68
C LEU A 35 -22.28 231.75 -31.96
N ASP A 36 -21.83 231.52 -33.20
CA ASP A 36 -21.28 230.24 -33.64
C ASP A 36 -20.03 229.87 -32.81
N HIS A 37 -19.15 230.83 -32.53
CA HIS A 37 -17.94 230.63 -31.71
C HIS A 37 -18.26 230.28 -30.24
N LEU A 38 -19.27 230.93 -29.64
CA LEU A 38 -19.75 230.61 -28.28
C LEU A 38 -20.38 229.21 -28.20
N THR A 39 -21.01 228.76 -29.29
CA THR A 39 -21.62 227.42 -29.39
C THR A 39 -20.55 226.32 -29.45
N GLU A 40 -19.45 226.56 -30.18
CA GLU A 40 -18.32 225.63 -30.27
C GLU A 40 -17.62 225.43 -28.91
N VAL A 41 -17.38 226.50 -28.14
CA VAL A 41 -16.78 226.41 -26.80
C VAL A 41 -17.65 225.60 -25.82
N ASN A 42 -18.98 225.81 -25.84
CA ASN A 42 -19.92 225.02 -25.03
C ASN A 42 -19.89 223.52 -25.42
N THR A 43 -19.73 223.22 -26.71
CA THR A 43 -19.67 221.84 -27.22
C THR A 43 -18.42 221.11 -26.71
N GLN A 44 -17.26 221.78 -26.64
CA GLN A 44 -16.03 221.20 -26.09
C GLN A 44 -16.11 220.91 -24.57
N LEU A 45 -16.79 221.78 -23.81
CA LEU A 45 -17.05 221.55 -22.39
C LEU A 45 -17.98 220.37 -22.15
N GLN A 46 -19.07 220.24 -22.93
CA GLN A 46 -20.00 219.12 -22.82
C GLN A 46 -19.32 217.78 -23.08
N ASN A 47 -18.50 217.69 -24.14
CA ASN A 47 -17.76 216.47 -24.48
C ASN A 47 -16.79 216.02 -23.36
N SER A 48 -16.25 216.97 -22.58
CA SER A 48 -15.37 216.67 -21.44
C SER A 48 -16.14 216.10 -20.24
N ILE A 49 -17.38 216.60 -20.00
CA ILE A 49 -18.26 216.11 -18.92
C ILE A 49 -18.69 214.65 -19.18
N ASP A 50 -19.06 214.32 -20.41
CA ASP A 50 -19.55 212.98 -20.73
C ASP A 50 -18.42 211.93 -20.80
N SER A 51 -17.19 212.34 -21.11
CA SER A 51 -15.98 211.50 -20.94
C SER A 51 -15.74 211.10 -19.48
N LEU A 52 -15.88 212.03 -18.52
CA LEU A 52 -15.71 211.75 -17.10
C LEU A 52 -16.80 210.82 -16.54
N LYS A 53 -18.04 210.89 -17.06
CA LYS A 53 -19.12 209.95 -16.70
C LYS A 53 -18.80 208.51 -17.12
N ALA A 54 -18.16 208.31 -18.27
CA ALA A 54 -17.78 206.98 -18.73
C ALA A 54 -16.76 206.34 -17.79
N GLN A 55 -15.70 207.06 -17.43
CA GLN A 55 -14.65 206.58 -16.52
C GLN A 55 -15.19 206.23 -15.12
N LEU A 56 -16.16 206.99 -14.61
CA LEU A 56 -16.78 206.70 -13.31
C LEU A 56 -17.58 205.39 -13.32
N LYS A 57 -18.16 205.00 -14.48
CA LYS A 57 -18.93 203.76 -14.61
C LYS A 57 -18.04 202.51 -14.57
N GLU A 58 -16.94 202.50 -15.33
CA GLU A 58 -15.98 201.38 -15.35
C GLU A 58 -15.41 201.09 -13.95
N ALA A 59 -15.16 202.13 -13.14
CA ALA A 59 -14.68 202.00 -11.77
C ALA A 59 -15.68 201.27 -10.83
N MET A 60 -16.99 201.44 -11.04
CA MET A 60 -18.01 200.71 -10.27
C MET A 60 -18.10 199.24 -10.69
N ASP A 61 -18.10 198.95 -11.99
CA ASP A 61 -18.20 197.58 -12.50
C ASP A 61 -16.99 196.73 -12.07
N ALA A 62 -15.79 197.32 -12.03
CA ALA A 62 -14.59 196.68 -11.49
C ALA A 62 -14.72 196.29 -10.00
N THR A 63 -15.45 197.08 -9.20
CA THR A 63 -15.62 196.84 -7.76
C THR A 63 -16.53 195.63 -7.50
N ALA A 64 -17.55 195.40 -8.33
CA ALA A 64 -18.42 194.22 -8.22
C ALA A 64 -17.66 192.89 -8.44
N SER A 65 -16.68 192.89 -9.36
CA SER A 65 -15.86 191.72 -9.69
C SER A 65 -14.98 191.23 -8.53
N ILE A 66 -14.57 192.13 -7.62
CA ILE A 66 -13.79 191.77 -6.42
C ILE A 66 -14.66 190.97 -5.41
N GLY A 67 -15.98 191.20 -5.40
CA GLY A 67 -16.92 190.46 -4.56
C GLY A 67 -17.03 188.99 -4.94
N THR A 68 -17.11 188.67 -6.25
CA THR A 68 -17.25 187.29 -6.73
C THR A 68 -15.97 186.47 -6.55
N MET A 69 -14.79 187.08 -6.63
CA MET A 69 -13.51 186.40 -6.37
C MET A 69 -13.34 185.96 -4.89
N ASN A 70 -13.81 186.74 -3.92
CA ASN A 70 -13.73 186.33 -2.51
C ASN A 70 -14.60 185.11 -2.18
N ASN A 71 -15.75 184.97 -2.86
CA ASN A 71 -16.60 183.79 -2.72
C ASN A 71 -15.92 182.53 -3.26
N THR A 72 -15.29 182.58 -4.45
CA THR A 72 -14.55 181.42 -5.01
C THR A 72 -13.31 181.05 -4.20
N ILE A 73 -12.61 182.01 -3.59
CA ILE A 73 -11.49 181.73 -2.65
C ILE A 73 -11.99 180.98 -1.41
N THR A 74 -13.22 181.22 -0.97
CA THR A 74 -13.83 180.52 0.18
C THR A 74 -14.25 179.10 -0.21
N GLU A 75 -14.87 178.93 -1.37
CA GLU A 75 -15.25 177.63 -1.94
C GLU A 75 -14.06 176.66 -2.04
N LEU A 76 -12.95 177.12 -2.60
CA LEU A 76 -11.72 176.32 -2.78
C LEU A 76 -11.08 175.88 -1.45
N LYS A 77 -11.22 176.67 -0.38
CA LYS A 77 -10.74 176.28 0.96
C LYS A 77 -11.55 175.13 1.56
N ASN A 78 -12.86 175.11 1.33
CA ASN A 78 -13.74 174.03 1.79
C ASN A 78 -13.41 172.72 1.06
N GLN A 79 -13.27 172.77 -0.28
CA GLN A 79 -12.87 171.60 -1.08
C GLN A 79 -11.51 171.04 -0.65
N LEU A 80 -10.52 171.90 -0.35
CA LEU A 80 -9.21 171.46 0.15
C LEU A 80 -9.28 170.75 1.52
N ALA A 81 -10.28 171.06 2.35
CA ALA A 81 -10.51 170.36 3.61
C ALA A 81 -11.15 168.97 3.38
N GLU A 82 -12.12 168.85 2.48
CA GLU A 82 -12.74 167.57 2.12
C GLU A 82 -11.73 166.57 1.55
N TYR A 83 -10.82 167.01 0.68
CA TYR A 83 -9.81 166.12 0.09
C TYR A 83 -8.85 165.54 1.15
N LYS A 84 -8.49 166.30 2.19
CA LYS A 84 -7.65 165.79 3.29
C LYS A 84 -8.35 164.76 4.15
N GLU A 85 -9.66 164.91 4.39
CA GLU A 85 -10.43 163.91 5.14
C GLU A 85 -10.67 162.64 4.30
N LYS A 86 -10.80 162.77 2.97
CA LYS A 86 -10.78 161.62 2.02
C LYS A 86 -9.44 160.87 2.03
N GLU A 87 -8.31 161.55 1.92
CA GLU A 87 -6.96 160.97 1.96
C GLU A 87 -6.72 160.16 3.26
N LYS A 88 -7.11 160.75 4.39
CA LYS A 88 -7.08 160.14 5.72
C LYS A 88 -7.97 158.88 5.84
N ASN A 89 -9.13 158.84 5.15
CA ASN A 89 -10.01 157.67 5.16
C ASN A 89 -9.50 156.56 4.22
N LEU A 90 -9.05 156.89 3.01
CA LEU A 90 -8.39 155.93 2.11
C LEU A 90 -7.15 155.29 2.76
N THR A 91 -6.40 156.04 3.57
CA THR A 91 -5.26 155.52 4.34
C THR A 91 -5.68 154.49 5.39
N LYS A 92 -6.88 154.62 6.00
CA LYS A 92 -7.43 153.60 6.91
C LYS A 92 -7.88 152.36 6.15
N GLU A 93 -8.56 152.53 5.02
CA GLU A 93 -9.05 151.44 4.17
C GLU A 93 -7.89 150.60 3.63
N LEU A 94 -6.81 151.24 3.15
CA LEU A 94 -5.60 150.56 2.69
C LEU A 94 -4.94 149.74 3.82
N ASN A 95 -4.86 150.29 5.03
CA ASN A 95 -4.33 149.58 6.20
C ASN A 95 -5.23 148.38 6.59
N ALA A 96 -6.56 148.56 6.59
CA ALA A 96 -7.49 147.47 6.89
C ALA A 96 -7.41 146.33 5.87
N ALA A 97 -7.35 146.64 4.57
CA ALA A 97 -7.18 145.65 3.51
C ALA A 97 -5.82 144.93 3.61
N THR A 98 -4.75 145.65 3.94
CA THR A 98 -3.40 145.08 4.14
C THR A 98 -3.34 144.13 5.34
N THR A 99 -4.08 144.43 6.43
CA THR A 99 -4.21 143.52 7.57
C THR A 99 -5.02 142.28 7.21
N SER A 100 -6.20 142.45 6.58
CA SER A 100 -7.08 141.35 6.19
C SER A 100 -6.41 140.36 5.20
N ALA A 101 -5.58 140.87 4.28
CA ALA A 101 -4.79 140.02 3.38
C ALA A 101 -3.79 139.12 4.15
N LYS A 102 -3.13 139.66 5.18
CA LYS A 102 -2.18 138.90 6.03
C LYS A 102 -2.90 137.89 6.93
N GLU A 103 -4.09 138.23 7.42
CA GLU A 103 -4.93 137.30 8.18
C GLU A 103 -5.37 136.10 7.34
N ALA A 104 -5.76 136.33 6.07
CA ALA A 104 -6.09 135.26 5.13
C ALA A 104 -4.87 134.39 4.78
N GLU A 105 -3.71 135.01 4.52
CA GLU A 105 -2.45 134.31 4.23
C GLU A 105 -2.01 133.44 5.43
N ALA A 106 -2.09 133.97 6.66
CA ALA A 106 -1.80 133.22 7.88
C ALA A 106 -2.76 132.02 8.07
N LYS A 107 -4.07 132.20 7.83
CA LYS A 107 -5.07 131.13 7.94
C LYS A 107 -4.78 130.00 6.93
N HIS A 108 -4.47 130.32 5.68
CA HIS A 108 -4.08 129.32 4.69
C HIS A 108 -2.76 128.62 5.03
N GLN A 109 -1.79 129.33 5.61
CA GLN A 109 -0.54 128.73 6.10
C GLN A 109 -0.79 127.71 7.23
N GLU A 110 -1.82 127.93 8.06
CA GLU A 110 -2.24 127.01 9.12
C GLU A 110 -3.06 125.83 8.59
N ASP A 111 -4.05 126.06 7.72
CA ASP A 111 -4.80 125.02 7.01
C ASP A 111 -3.85 124.01 6.33
N ILE A 112 -2.82 124.52 5.63
CA ILE A 112 -1.79 123.71 4.97
C ILE A 112 -0.98 122.87 5.97
N GLN A 113 -0.65 123.41 7.14
CA GLN A 113 0.08 122.68 8.19
C GLN A 113 -0.80 121.59 8.83
N ALA A 114 -2.07 121.88 9.12
CA ALA A 114 -3.02 120.92 9.66
C ALA A 114 -3.25 119.75 8.70
N VAL A 115 -3.55 120.04 7.42
CA VAL A 115 -3.73 119.01 6.37
C VAL A 115 -2.44 118.23 6.11
N THR A 116 -1.26 118.86 6.23
CA THR A 116 0.03 118.16 6.11
C THR A 116 0.25 117.18 7.26
N ALA A 117 -0.05 117.57 8.50
CA ALA A 117 0.06 116.70 9.67
C ALA A 117 -0.95 115.55 9.63
N GLU A 118 -2.20 115.81 9.20
CA GLU A 118 -3.21 114.77 9.00
C GLU A 118 -2.79 113.78 7.89
N ARG A 119 -2.33 114.28 6.74
CA ARG A 119 -1.78 113.47 5.63
C ARG A 119 -0.68 112.53 6.12
N ASP A 120 0.27 113.03 6.90
CA ASP A 120 1.42 112.23 7.33
C ASP A 120 1.07 111.24 8.45
N ASN A 121 0.11 111.57 9.30
CA ASN A 121 -0.52 110.62 10.24
C ASN A 121 -1.27 109.49 9.50
N LEU A 122 -2.14 109.83 8.55
CA LEU A 122 -2.86 108.87 7.70
C LEU A 122 -1.88 107.98 6.90
N LYS A 123 -0.79 108.54 6.40
CA LYS A 123 0.28 107.82 5.70
C LYS A 123 1.00 106.83 6.64
N ALA A 124 1.30 107.23 7.87
CA ALA A 124 1.88 106.32 8.88
C ALA A 124 0.92 105.18 9.25
N GLN A 125 -0.37 105.48 9.44
CA GLN A 125 -1.42 104.47 9.69
C GLN A 125 -1.57 103.50 8.51
N LEU A 126 -1.55 104.00 7.27
CA LEU A 126 -1.61 103.19 6.06
C LEU A 126 -0.40 102.24 5.95
N THR A 127 0.81 102.71 6.27
CA THR A 127 2.01 101.85 6.34
C THR A 127 1.87 100.78 7.43
N ALA A 128 1.46 101.14 8.64
CA ALA A 128 1.29 100.20 9.74
C ALA A 128 0.24 99.11 9.45
N GLU A 129 -0.89 99.48 8.83
CA GLU A 129 -1.93 98.52 8.45
C GLU A 129 -1.51 97.67 7.23
N ALA A 130 -0.71 98.22 6.31
CA ALA A 130 -0.09 97.44 5.22
C ALA A 130 0.91 96.39 5.75
N ASP A 131 1.74 96.74 6.74
CA ASP A 131 2.65 95.79 7.39
C ASP A 131 1.89 94.70 8.17
N LYS A 132 0.81 95.08 8.87
CA LYS A 132 -0.12 94.15 9.54
C LYS A 132 -0.80 93.21 8.55
N TYR A 133 -1.26 93.72 7.40
CA TYR A 133 -1.79 92.91 6.30
C TYR A 133 -0.73 91.96 5.73
N ASN A 134 0.50 92.44 5.50
CA ASN A 134 1.62 91.62 5.00
C ASN A 134 2.03 90.52 5.99
N LYS A 135 1.97 90.78 7.30
CA LYS A 135 2.17 89.77 8.35
C LYS A 135 1.07 88.70 8.33
N LEU A 136 -0.20 89.12 8.38
CA LEU A 136 -1.35 88.21 8.30
C LEU A 136 -1.36 87.38 7.00
N ARG A 137 -0.90 87.95 5.88
CA ARG A 137 -0.72 87.24 4.61
C ARG A 137 0.34 86.13 4.70
N LYS A 138 1.48 86.38 5.35
CA LYS A 138 2.53 85.38 5.59
C LYS A 138 2.04 84.27 6.52
N GLU A 139 1.40 84.63 7.63
CA GLU A 139 0.81 83.68 8.58
C GLU A 139 -0.25 82.80 7.90
N ARG A 140 -1.13 83.37 7.06
CA ARG A 140 -2.09 82.63 6.25
C ARG A 140 -1.43 81.68 5.24
N GLN A 141 -0.29 82.05 4.63
CA GLN A 141 0.44 81.14 3.75
C GLN A 141 1.08 79.99 4.53
N GLN A 142 1.67 80.24 5.71
CA GLN A 142 2.25 79.21 6.57
C GLN A 142 1.18 78.23 7.09
N LEU A 143 0.03 78.74 7.53
CA LEU A 143 -1.11 77.91 7.92
C LEU A 143 -1.65 77.08 6.75
N LYS A 144 -1.69 77.64 5.53
CA LYS A 144 -2.10 76.88 4.34
C LYS A 144 -1.14 75.73 4.05
N SER A 145 0.19 75.96 4.05
CA SER A 145 1.16 74.88 3.84
C SER A 145 1.13 73.83 4.96
N GLN A 146 0.86 74.22 6.21
CA GLN A 146 0.69 73.29 7.32
C GLN A 146 -0.58 72.43 7.16
N VAL A 147 -1.69 72.99 6.68
CA VAL A 147 -2.89 72.21 6.36
C VAL A 147 -2.59 71.21 5.23
N GLU A 148 -1.95 71.65 4.14
CA GLU A 148 -1.58 70.78 3.01
C GLU A 148 -0.63 69.64 3.42
N GLU A 149 0.34 69.90 4.31
CA GLU A 149 1.18 68.87 4.93
C GLU A 149 0.37 67.89 5.79
N LYS A 150 -0.57 68.38 6.60
CA LYS A 150 -1.38 67.52 7.49
C LYS A 150 -2.43 66.69 6.74
N ASP A 151 -3.00 67.22 5.68
CA ASP A 151 -3.89 66.47 4.78
C ASP A 151 -3.12 65.33 4.09
N THR A 152 -1.90 65.61 3.61
CA THR A 152 -1.01 64.59 3.02
C THR A 152 -0.63 63.49 4.02
N LEU A 153 -0.35 63.87 5.28
CA LEU A 153 -0.07 62.90 6.35
C LEU A 153 -1.32 62.08 6.73
N LEU A 154 -2.51 62.67 6.69
CA LEU A 154 -3.78 61.97 6.92
C LEU A 154 -4.07 60.94 5.82
N GLU A 155 -3.82 61.28 4.56
CA GLU A 155 -4.01 60.36 3.43
C GLU A 155 -3.04 59.18 3.49
N ASN A 156 -1.77 59.42 3.82
CA ASN A 156 -0.79 58.36 4.08
C ASN A 156 -1.22 57.44 5.24
N CYS A 157 -1.67 58.00 6.37
CA CYS A 157 -2.18 57.21 7.49
C CYS A 157 -3.41 56.38 7.11
N ALA A 158 -4.30 56.90 6.26
CA ALA A 158 -5.47 56.18 5.77
C ALA A 158 -5.07 54.99 4.88
N MET A 159 -4.03 55.14 4.03
CA MET A 159 -3.45 54.04 3.26
C MET A 159 -2.84 52.96 4.16
N GLU A 160 -1.98 53.32 5.12
CA GLU A 160 -1.38 52.38 6.07
C GLU A 160 -2.44 51.58 6.87
N ILE A 161 -3.56 52.22 7.20
CA ILE A 161 -4.70 51.57 7.87
C ILE A 161 -5.38 50.52 6.97
N GLU A 162 -5.55 50.76 5.66
CA GLU A 162 -6.12 49.77 4.74
C GLU A 162 -5.13 48.65 4.38
N GLU A 163 -3.84 48.95 4.27
CA GLU A 163 -2.80 47.92 4.17
C GLU A 163 -2.80 47.02 5.42
N THR A 164 -2.88 47.62 6.61
CA THR A 164 -2.96 46.89 7.88
C THR A 164 -4.25 46.06 7.99
N LYS A 165 -5.41 46.59 7.55
CA LYS A 165 -6.68 45.84 7.48
C LYS A 165 -6.58 44.65 6.52
N THR A 166 -6.00 44.83 5.34
CA THR A 166 -5.86 43.73 4.37
C THR A 166 -4.81 42.70 4.80
N ALA A 167 -3.73 43.11 5.45
CA ALA A 167 -2.76 42.22 6.10
C ALA A 167 -3.43 41.40 7.23
N LYS A 168 -4.20 42.04 8.11
CA LYS A 168 -5.00 41.39 9.16
C LYS A 168 -6.00 40.38 8.58
N LYS A 169 -6.64 40.70 7.45
CA LYS A 169 -7.53 39.78 6.73
C LYS A 169 -6.78 38.56 6.17
N LYS A 170 -5.62 38.77 5.52
CA LYS A 170 -4.72 37.70 5.02
C LYS A 170 -4.21 36.80 6.14
N LEU A 171 -3.88 37.36 7.31
CA LEU A 171 -3.49 36.60 8.50
C LEU A 171 -4.66 35.78 9.05
N ARG A 172 -5.86 36.36 9.18
CA ARG A 172 -7.06 35.64 9.65
C ARG A 172 -7.40 34.45 8.76
N THR A 173 -7.26 34.56 7.43
CA THR A 173 -7.47 33.42 6.52
C THR A 173 -6.36 32.38 6.62
N LYS A 174 -5.10 32.77 6.85
CA LYS A 174 -4.00 31.82 7.14
C LYS A 174 -4.21 31.05 8.45
N PHE A 175 -4.69 31.71 9.51
CA PHE A 175 -5.00 31.04 10.77
C PHE A 175 -6.16 30.05 10.64
N ALA A 176 -7.20 30.39 9.86
CA ALA A 176 -8.30 29.46 9.57
C ALA A 176 -7.79 28.20 8.85
N THR A 177 -7.05 28.35 7.74
CA THR A 177 -6.57 27.18 6.98
C THR A 177 -5.48 26.38 7.70
N LEU A 178 -4.75 26.99 8.63
CA LEU A 178 -3.87 26.25 9.56
C LEU A 178 -4.69 25.45 10.60
N GLY A 179 -5.77 26.02 11.13
CA GLY A 179 -6.71 25.31 12.00
C GLY A 179 -7.35 24.09 11.32
N ASP A 180 -7.88 24.29 10.10
CA ASP A 180 -8.44 23.21 9.27
C ASP A 180 -7.41 22.09 9.03
N LYS A 181 -6.14 22.46 8.80
CA LYS A 181 -5.05 21.50 8.57
C LYS A 181 -4.60 20.79 9.85
N ILE A 182 -4.61 21.45 11.01
CA ILE A 182 -4.36 20.81 12.31
C ILE A 182 -5.45 19.78 12.59
N GLN A 183 -6.73 20.14 12.43
CA GLN A 183 -7.84 19.21 12.65
C GLN A 183 -7.80 18.00 11.70
N ALA A 184 -7.36 18.19 10.45
CA ALA A 184 -7.11 17.09 9.52
C ALA A 184 -6.00 16.15 10.01
N LEU A 185 -4.86 16.69 10.45
CA LEU A 185 -3.73 15.90 10.99
C LEU A 185 -4.08 15.20 12.31
N GLU A 186 -4.88 15.82 13.18
CA GLU A 186 -5.42 15.19 14.39
C GLU A 186 -6.31 13.98 14.06
N THR A 187 -7.13 14.10 13.00
CA THR A 187 -7.99 13.03 12.51
C THR A 187 -7.18 11.88 11.90
N GLU A 188 -6.16 12.20 11.10
CA GLU A 188 -5.22 11.24 10.50
C GLU A 188 -4.43 10.48 11.58
N ASN A 189 -3.91 11.20 12.58
CA ASN A 189 -3.17 10.61 13.70
C ASN A 189 -4.05 9.68 14.56
N ALA A 190 -5.33 10.04 14.77
CA ALA A 190 -6.30 9.15 15.42
C ALA A 190 -6.58 7.88 14.61
N GLN A 191 -6.65 7.96 13.27
CA GLN A 191 -6.81 6.79 12.40
C GLN A 191 -5.58 5.88 12.43
N LEU A 192 -4.37 6.45 12.38
CA LEU A 192 -3.11 5.70 12.53
C LEU A 192 -3.03 4.99 13.89
N GLN A 193 -3.47 5.63 14.97
CA GLN A 193 -3.50 5.01 16.30
C GLN A 193 -4.45 3.79 16.37
N VAL A 194 -5.58 3.83 15.66
CA VAL A 194 -6.49 2.67 15.51
C VAL A 194 -5.84 1.57 14.66
N GLN A 195 -5.20 1.90 13.54
CA GLN A 195 -4.49 0.92 12.70
C GLN A 195 -3.37 0.21 13.47
N ILE A 196 -2.57 0.94 14.24
CA ILE A 196 -1.53 0.38 15.12
C ILE A 196 -2.15 -0.57 16.16
N THR A 197 -3.30 -0.22 16.73
CA THR A 197 -3.99 -1.06 17.72
C THR A 197 -4.51 -2.35 17.10
N ASN A 198 -5.06 -2.29 15.87
CA ASN A 198 -5.51 -3.47 15.13
C ASN A 198 -4.33 -4.39 14.79
N ALA A 199 -3.26 -3.86 14.19
CA ALA A 199 -2.07 -4.63 13.85
C ALA A 199 -1.40 -5.30 15.08
N GLN A 200 -1.48 -4.68 16.27
CA GLN A 200 -1.03 -5.30 17.52
C GLN A 200 -1.93 -6.45 18.00
N ASN A 201 -3.23 -6.43 17.68
CA ASN A 201 -4.15 -7.52 17.99
C ASN A 201 -4.00 -8.67 16.98
N ASP A 202 -3.89 -8.35 15.68
CA ASP A 202 -3.64 -9.32 14.62
C ASP A 202 -2.32 -10.07 14.86
N LYS A 203 -1.26 -9.34 15.25
CA LYS A 203 0.00 -9.93 15.68
C LYS A 203 -0.18 -10.94 16.83
N LYS A 204 -0.96 -10.62 17.87
CA LYS A 204 -1.21 -11.54 19.00
C LYS A 204 -1.97 -12.79 18.55
N ALA A 205 -2.96 -12.64 17.67
CA ALA A 205 -3.71 -13.77 17.11
C ALA A 205 -2.81 -14.69 16.27
N LEU A 206 -1.90 -14.12 15.48
CA LEU A 206 -0.87 -14.88 14.74
C LEU A 206 0.12 -15.56 15.69
N GLU A 207 0.59 -14.88 16.75
CA GLU A 207 1.47 -15.47 17.76
C GLU A 207 0.82 -16.66 18.50
N GLN A 208 -0.47 -16.54 18.84
CA GLN A 208 -1.27 -17.65 19.40
C GLN A 208 -1.43 -18.80 18.40
N THR A 209 -1.72 -18.49 17.12
CA THR A 209 -1.84 -19.48 16.05
C THR A 209 -0.53 -20.25 15.84
N ILE A 210 0.61 -19.55 15.87
CA ILE A 210 1.95 -20.16 15.79
C ILE A 210 2.23 -21.07 16.99
N GLN A 211 1.77 -20.72 18.20
CA GLN A 211 1.88 -21.60 19.37
C GLN A 211 1.02 -22.87 19.22
N ALA A 212 -0.22 -22.73 18.75
CA ALA A 212 -1.11 -23.87 18.50
C ALA A 212 -0.54 -24.83 17.44
N LEU A 213 -0.03 -24.30 16.32
CA LEU A 213 0.61 -25.09 15.27
C LEU A 213 1.89 -25.81 15.78
N LYS A 214 2.70 -25.17 16.63
CA LYS A 214 3.85 -25.82 17.26
C LYS A 214 3.44 -26.99 18.16
N ALA A 215 2.37 -26.85 18.94
CA ALA A 215 1.84 -27.94 19.76
C ALA A 215 1.30 -29.10 18.90
N GLN A 216 0.63 -28.81 17.78
CA GLN A 216 0.18 -29.83 16.82
C GLN A 216 1.36 -30.57 16.17
N ILE A 217 2.44 -29.86 15.79
CA ILE A 217 3.65 -30.48 15.24
C ILE A 217 4.31 -31.40 16.29
N GLN A 218 4.41 -30.97 17.55
CA GLN A 218 4.96 -31.81 18.62
C GLN A 218 4.10 -33.06 18.88
N ALA A 219 2.77 -32.95 18.87
CA ALA A 219 1.88 -34.10 18.99
C ALA A 219 2.00 -35.07 17.80
N ALA A 220 2.15 -34.54 16.58
CA ALA A 220 2.37 -35.36 15.37
C ALA A 220 3.74 -36.07 15.39
N GLN A 221 4.78 -35.44 15.94
CA GLN A 221 6.09 -36.09 16.14
C GLN A 221 6.00 -37.22 17.18
N ALA A 222 5.34 -37.00 18.32
CA ALA A 222 5.14 -38.06 19.32
C ALA A 222 4.35 -39.26 18.75
N GLY A 223 3.26 -39.02 18.01
CA GLY A 223 2.50 -40.07 17.33
C GLY A 223 3.28 -40.79 16.23
N LYS A 224 4.23 -40.10 15.57
CA LYS A 224 5.19 -40.74 14.64
C LYS A 224 6.15 -41.67 15.38
N GLU A 225 6.73 -41.21 16.49
CA GLU A 225 7.67 -42.01 17.31
C GLU A 225 7.00 -43.27 17.88
N GLU A 226 5.76 -43.15 18.36
CA GLU A 226 4.92 -44.29 18.77
C GLU A 226 4.63 -45.26 17.61
N SER A 227 4.32 -44.73 16.43
CA SER A 227 4.09 -45.54 15.22
C SER A 227 5.37 -46.28 14.77
N GLU A 228 6.53 -45.63 14.81
CA GLU A 228 7.83 -46.25 14.49
C GLU A 228 8.21 -47.33 15.52
N ALA A 229 7.94 -47.10 16.81
CA ALA A 229 8.12 -48.12 17.84
C ALA A 229 7.22 -49.35 17.61
N SER A 230 5.95 -49.14 17.28
CA SER A 230 4.98 -50.20 16.95
C SER A 230 5.40 -51.01 15.71
N ILE A 231 5.81 -50.34 14.63
CA ILE A 231 6.35 -51.00 13.42
C ILE A 231 7.59 -51.84 13.75
N ASN A 232 8.48 -51.37 14.63
CA ASN A 232 9.68 -52.10 15.01
C ASN A 232 9.39 -53.30 15.95
N LEU A 233 8.30 -53.28 16.70
CA LEU A 233 7.80 -54.47 17.42
C LEU A 233 7.25 -55.50 16.44
N LEU A 234 6.37 -55.08 15.51
CA LEU A 234 5.78 -55.97 14.50
C LEU A 234 6.84 -56.63 13.59
N LYS A 235 7.93 -55.93 13.26
CA LYS A 235 9.08 -56.52 12.55
C LYS A 235 9.73 -57.66 13.34
N LYS A 236 9.99 -57.46 14.63
CA LYS A 236 10.57 -58.50 15.51
C LYS A 236 9.63 -59.71 15.66
N GLU A 237 8.32 -59.48 15.74
CA GLU A 237 7.35 -60.58 15.73
C GLU A 237 7.35 -61.34 14.40
N LEU A 238 7.49 -60.65 13.27
CA LEU A 238 7.58 -61.26 11.94
C LEU A 238 8.87 -62.08 11.79
N GLU A 239 10.02 -61.53 12.22
CA GLU A 239 11.32 -62.21 12.26
C GLU A 239 11.25 -63.49 13.13
N ALA A 240 10.66 -63.40 14.31
CA ALA A 240 10.46 -64.55 15.20
C ALA A 240 9.52 -65.61 14.60
N LYS A 241 8.43 -65.18 13.94
CA LYS A 241 7.51 -66.09 13.22
C LYS A 241 8.20 -66.77 12.04
N GLN A 242 9.04 -66.06 11.29
CA GLN A 242 9.82 -66.65 10.19
C GLN A 242 10.80 -67.71 10.71
N HIS A 243 11.51 -67.44 11.80
CA HIS A 243 12.39 -68.45 12.42
C HIS A 243 11.61 -69.72 12.86
N ILE A 244 10.38 -69.57 13.33
CA ILE A 244 9.51 -70.72 13.67
C ILE A 244 9.07 -71.47 12.40
N ILE A 245 8.75 -70.77 11.31
CA ILE A 245 8.41 -71.40 10.02
C ILE A 245 9.59 -72.21 9.49
N ASN A 246 10.80 -71.62 9.42
CA ASN A 246 12.01 -72.31 8.97
C ASN A 246 12.27 -73.59 9.80
N GLY A 247 12.08 -73.54 11.13
CA GLY A 247 12.22 -74.71 12.00
C GLY A 247 11.19 -75.81 11.73
N PHE A 248 9.95 -75.46 11.36
CA PHE A 248 8.96 -76.43 10.91
C PHE A 248 9.26 -76.99 9.52
N GLU A 249 9.90 -76.23 8.64
CA GLU A 249 10.38 -76.73 7.34
C GLU A 249 11.51 -77.75 7.52
N GLU A 250 12.48 -77.48 8.40
CA GLU A 250 13.53 -78.43 8.81
C GLU A 250 12.95 -79.72 9.44
N ASP A 251 12.01 -79.60 10.39
CA ASP A 251 11.30 -80.75 10.99
C ASP A 251 10.52 -81.57 9.94
N LEU A 252 9.90 -80.92 8.95
CA LEU A 252 9.14 -81.58 7.89
C LEU A 252 10.04 -82.31 6.88
N ASP A 253 11.19 -81.73 6.51
CA ASP A 253 12.15 -82.39 5.63
C ASP A 253 12.84 -83.57 6.32
N SER A 254 13.16 -83.46 7.61
CA SER A 254 13.62 -84.62 8.39
C SER A 254 12.57 -85.76 8.44
N GLN A 255 11.30 -85.43 8.63
CA GLN A 255 10.21 -86.44 8.57
C GLN A 255 10.01 -87.03 7.17
N ARG A 256 10.26 -86.26 6.10
CA ARG A 256 10.25 -86.79 4.72
C ARG A 256 11.39 -87.79 4.50
N GLU A 257 12.59 -87.52 5.02
CA GLU A 257 13.72 -88.46 4.97
C GLU A 257 13.43 -89.75 5.76
N GLU A 258 12.89 -89.66 6.99
CA GLU A 258 12.47 -90.83 7.77
C GLU A 258 11.41 -91.66 7.02
N LEU A 259 10.45 -91.02 6.37
CA LEU A 259 9.45 -91.69 5.53
C LEU A 259 10.08 -92.36 4.31
N ILE A 260 11.05 -91.74 3.64
CA ILE A 260 11.79 -92.35 2.52
C ILE A 260 12.55 -93.60 3.00
N GLN A 261 13.24 -93.53 4.14
CA GLN A 261 13.91 -94.69 4.74
C GLN A 261 12.92 -95.81 5.07
N MET A 262 11.80 -95.51 5.75
CA MET A 262 10.78 -96.50 6.09
C MET A 262 10.13 -97.15 4.86
N ASN A 263 9.94 -96.41 3.76
CA ASN A 263 9.50 -96.98 2.48
C ASN A 263 10.54 -97.96 1.92
N SER A 264 11.84 -97.60 1.93
CA SER A 264 12.91 -98.49 1.50
C SER A 264 13.01 -99.75 2.36
N GLU A 265 12.88 -99.64 3.69
CA GLU A 265 12.86 -100.79 4.60
C GLU A 265 11.64 -101.70 4.34
N ARG A 266 10.45 -101.13 4.13
CA ARG A 266 9.25 -101.90 3.71
C ARG A 266 9.49 -102.65 2.41
N ASP A 267 10.07 -102.01 1.40
CA ASP A 267 10.22 -102.62 0.07
C ASP A 267 11.31 -103.71 0.07
N ASN A 268 12.34 -103.57 0.91
CA ASN A 268 13.28 -104.64 1.25
C ASN A 268 12.59 -105.83 1.94
N ILE A 269 11.68 -105.58 2.89
CA ILE A 269 10.87 -106.62 3.55
C ILE A 269 9.95 -107.33 2.53
N ILE A 270 9.29 -106.59 1.64
CA ILE A 270 8.47 -107.17 0.55
C ILE A 270 9.33 -108.07 -0.34
N GLY A 271 10.53 -107.62 -0.73
CA GLY A 271 11.47 -108.43 -1.51
C GLY A 271 11.95 -109.69 -0.78
N LEU A 272 12.10 -109.65 0.55
CA LEU A 272 12.39 -110.84 1.37
C LEU A 272 11.18 -111.79 1.44
N VAL A 273 9.97 -111.28 1.65
CA VAL A 273 8.74 -112.08 1.66
C VAL A 273 8.49 -112.76 0.31
N GLN A 274 8.72 -112.06 -0.81
CA GLN A 274 8.66 -112.65 -2.14
C GLN A 274 9.70 -113.76 -2.35
N LYS A 275 10.96 -113.56 -1.89
CA LYS A 275 11.99 -114.61 -1.92
C LYS A 275 11.62 -115.82 -1.06
N MET A 276 11.04 -115.60 0.12
CA MET A 276 10.54 -116.67 0.99
C MET A 276 9.35 -117.41 0.37
N HIS A 277 8.41 -116.69 -0.25
CA HIS A 277 7.26 -117.30 -0.93
C HIS A 277 7.70 -118.12 -2.14
N ASN A 278 8.60 -117.62 -2.98
CA ASN A 278 9.17 -118.36 -4.10
C ASN A 278 9.97 -119.59 -3.62
N GLY A 279 10.73 -119.45 -2.53
CA GLY A 279 11.44 -120.57 -1.89
C GLY A 279 10.48 -121.64 -1.34
N LEU A 280 9.38 -121.23 -0.71
CA LEU A 280 8.31 -122.11 -0.26
C LEU A 280 7.64 -122.80 -1.45
N GLN A 281 7.28 -122.07 -2.50
CA GLN A 281 6.66 -122.64 -3.71
C GLN A 281 7.59 -123.64 -4.42
N ILE A 282 8.90 -123.38 -4.45
CA ILE A 282 9.90 -124.35 -4.94
C ILE A 282 9.96 -125.58 -4.03
N ALA A 283 9.91 -125.41 -2.71
CA ALA A 283 9.87 -126.51 -1.75
C ALA A 283 8.57 -127.33 -1.86
N GLU A 284 7.41 -126.68 -2.04
CA GLU A 284 6.11 -127.31 -2.27
C GLU A 284 6.09 -128.05 -3.61
N GLN A 285 6.63 -127.47 -4.69
CA GLN A 285 6.81 -128.17 -5.97
C GLN A 285 7.78 -129.35 -5.84
N HIS A 286 8.82 -129.23 -5.00
CA HIS A 286 9.75 -130.33 -4.76
C HIS A 286 9.12 -131.43 -3.90
N ILE A 287 8.32 -131.09 -2.88
CA ILE A 287 7.51 -132.03 -2.09
C ILE A 287 6.45 -132.68 -2.97
N ALA A 288 5.78 -131.95 -3.86
CA ALA A 288 4.83 -132.50 -4.81
C ALA A 288 5.51 -133.45 -5.82
N LYS A 289 6.69 -133.08 -6.34
CA LYS A 289 7.52 -133.97 -7.17
C LYS A 289 7.97 -135.20 -6.40
N LEU A 290 8.49 -135.06 -5.18
CA LEU A 290 8.90 -136.17 -4.32
C LEU A 290 7.70 -137.04 -3.92
N THR A 291 6.51 -136.47 -3.75
CA THR A 291 5.27 -137.23 -3.48
C THR A 291 4.85 -137.99 -4.73
N GLN A 292 4.84 -137.35 -5.91
CA GLN A 292 4.59 -138.00 -7.19
C GLN A 292 5.65 -139.06 -7.52
N GLU A 293 6.91 -138.85 -7.15
CA GLU A 293 8.00 -139.81 -7.26
C GLU A 293 7.87 -140.94 -6.24
N ASN A 294 7.37 -140.68 -5.02
CA ASN A 294 7.10 -141.71 -4.00
C ASN A 294 5.84 -142.51 -4.31
N ASP A 295 4.83 -141.92 -4.95
CA ASP A 295 3.68 -142.61 -5.55
C ASP A 295 4.11 -143.39 -6.80
N SER A 296 4.99 -142.81 -7.63
CA SER A 296 5.61 -143.50 -8.75
C SER A 296 6.50 -144.64 -8.27
N LEU A 297 7.18 -144.50 -7.13
CA LEU A 297 8.01 -145.53 -6.48
C LEU A 297 7.17 -146.57 -5.75
N ASN A 298 6.02 -146.23 -5.17
CA ASN A 298 5.05 -147.21 -4.66
C ASN A 298 4.45 -148.02 -5.82
N ASN A 299 4.09 -147.37 -6.92
CA ASN A 299 3.62 -148.05 -8.12
C ASN A 299 4.75 -148.83 -8.84
N LYS A 300 6.00 -148.35 -8.80
CA LYS A 300 7.19 -149.10 -9.26
C LYS A 300 7.64 -150.16 -8.25
N LEU A 301 7.30 -150.11 -6.97
CA LEU A 301 7.49 -151.24 -6.05
C LEU A 301 6.44 -152.33 -6.33
N LYS A 302 5.22 -151.93 -6.72
CA LYS A 302 4.19 -152.85 -7.23
C LYS A 302 4.49 -153.43 -8.63
N ILE A 303 5.31 -152.76 -9.46
CA ILE A 303 5.54 -153.14 -10.89
C ILE A 303 6.99 -153.58 -11.19
N GLN A 304 7.99 -152.95 -10.59
CA GLN A 304 9.43 -153.25 -10.71
C GLN A 304 9.95 -154.22 -9.64
N ALA A 305 9.07 -155.08 -9.13
CA ALA A 305 9.43 -156.48 -8.89
C ALA A 305 10.00 -157.18 -10.17
N LYS A 306 9.97 -156.50 -11.34
CA LYS A 306 10.73 -156.83 -12.55
C LYS A 306 11.51 -155.63 -13.14
N LYS A 307 12.82 -155.62 -12.90
CA LYS A 307 13.91 -154.94 -13.66
C LYS A 307 13.97 -153.39 -13.65
N ALA A 308 15.12 -152.84 -14.07
CA ALA A 308 15.65 -151.55 -13.60
C ALA A 308 16.43 -150.72 -14.66
N ALA A 309 16.87 -149.53 -14.21
CA ALA A 309 18.02 -148.69 -14.66
C ALA A 309 17.83 -147.54 -15.70
N LYS A 310 18.50 -146.41 -15.39
CA LYS A 310 18.83 -145.21 -16.22
C LYS A 310 17.65 -144.33 -16.70
N ALA A 311 17.84 -143.07 -17.12
CA ALA A 311 18.75 -141.95 -16.73
C ALA A 311 18.27 -140.67 -17.49
N VAL A 312 18.51 -139.45 -17.00
CA VAL A 312 17.97 -138.20 -17.61
C VAL A 312 19.07 -137.12 -17.77
N PRO A 313 19.18 -136.44 -18.93
CA PRO A 313 20.11 -135.31 -19.15
C PRO A 313 19.46 -133.94 -18.91
N ALA A 314 20.26 -132.87 -18.89
CA ALA A 314 19.82 -131.49 -18.73
C ALA A 314 20.47 -130.55 -19.78
N THR A 315 19.78 -129.45 -20.12
CA THR A 315 20.26 -128.42 -21.05
C THR A 315 19.77 -127.03 -20.62
N ASN A 316 20.70 -126.10 -20.40
CA ASN A 316 20.42 -124.67 -20.31
C ASN A 316 20.99 -124.00 -21.57
N ASP A 317 20.17 -123.24 -22.30
CA ASP A 317 20.63 -122.36 -23.38
C ASP A 317 20.32 -120.90 -23.00
N VAL A 318 21.31 -120.03 -23.22
CA VAL A 318 21.27 -118.60 -22.88
C VAL A 318 20.93 -117.74 -24.11
N ALA A 319 20.82 -118.34 -25.30
CA ALA A 319 20.42 -117.66 -26.54
C ALA A 319 18.94 -117.21 -26.56
N ALA A 320 18.12 -117.64 -25.59
CA ALA A 320 16.68 -117.38 -25.53
C ALA A 320 16.28 -116.12 -24.72
N LEU A 321 17.23 -115.32 -24.24
CA LEU A 321 16.95 -114.11 -23.46
C LEU A 321 16.48 -112.93 -24.33
N THR A 322 15.25 -112.48 -24.11
CA THR A 322 14.68 -111.28 -24.72
C THR A 322 15.19 -110.02 -24.01
N MET A 323 15.62 -109.00 -24.77
CA MET A 323 16.22 -107.78 -24.21
C MET A 323 15.24 -106.61 -24.14
N PRO A 324 15.19 -105.83 -23.03
CA PRO A 324 14.19 -104.79 -22.80
C PRO A 324 14.61 -103.39 -23.26
N PHE A 325 15.60 -103.28 -24.15
CA PHE A 325 16.14 -102.00 -24.63
C PHE A 325 15.73 -101.76 -26.08
N GLU A 326 15.32 -100.54 -26.41
CA GLU A 326 14.90 -100.13 -27.76
C GLU A 326 15.94 -99.20 -28.42
N GLY A 327 15.80 -98.97 -29.74
CA GLY A 327 16.74 -98.16 -30.54
C GLY A 327 18.14 -98.76 -30.65
N GLU A 328 19.14 -97.92 -31.00
CA GLU A 328 20.55 -98.31 -31.20
C GLU A 328 21.13 -99.16 -30.06
N MET A 329 20.66 -98.91 -28.84
CA MET A 329 21.09 -99.59 -27.63
C MET A 329 20.60 -101.04 -27.60
N GLY A 330 19.34 -101.27 -27.97
CA GLY A 330 18.77 -102.61 -28.16
C GLY A 330 19.47 -103.37 -29.29
N GLU A 331 19.76 -102.68 -30.40
CA GLU A 331 20.45 -103.26 -31.56
C GLU A 331 21.86 -103.77 -31.18
N LYS A 332 22.69 -102.92 -30.57
CA LYS A 332 24.02 -103.31 -30.06
C LYS A 332 23.96 -104.41 -29.00
N ALA A 333 23.00 -104.33 -28.07
CA ALA A 333 22.83 -105.37 -27.06
C ALA A 333 22.51 -106.73 -27.70
N ALA A 334 21.68 -106.73 -28.75
CA ALA A 334 21.37 -107.92 -29.54
C ALA A 334 22.55 -108.41 -30.39
N GLU A 335 23.49 -107.54 -30.81
CA GLU A 335 24.75 -107.97 -31.42
C GLU A 335 25.68 -108.65 -30.41
N TYR A 336 25.92 -108.06 -29.23
CA TYR A 336 26.83 -108.64 -28.23
C TYR A 336 26.40 -110.04 -27.76
N LEU A 337 25.10 -110.31 -27.68
CA LEU A 337 24.56 -111.65 -27.37
C LEU A 337 24.80 -112.69 -28.49
N LYS A 338 24.91 -112.26 -29.76
CA LYS A 338 25.17 -113.15 -30.91
C LYS A 338 26.65 -113.55 -31.05
N LEU A 339 27.58 -112.86 -30.38
CA LEU A 339 29.03 -113.12 -30.48
C LEU A 339 29.43 -114.44 -29.79
N GLN A 340 29.28 -115.58 -30.47
CA GLN A 340 29.54 -116.92 -29.94
C GLN A 340 30.97 -117.17 -29.44
N GLN A 341 31.93 -116.32 -29.82
CA GLN A 341 33.31 -116.34 -29.32
C GLN A 341 33.45 -115.96 -27.82
N TYR A 342 32.40 -115.42 -27.20
CA TYR A 342 32.38 -115.05 -25.78
C TYR A 342 31.45 -115.96 -24.97
N GLN A 343 31.86 -116.30 -23.74
CA GLN A 343 31.05 -117.07 -22.81
C GLN A 343 29.75 -116.32 -22.44
N PRO A 344 28.66 -116.99 -22.07
CA PRO A 344 27.37 -116.34 -21.82
C PRO A 344 27.42 -115.17 -20.82
N VAL A 345 28.20 -115.31 -19.73
CA VAL A 345 28.42 -114.25 -18.73
C VAL A 345 29.23 -113.07 -19.30
N GLN A 346 30.20 -113.33 -20.18
CA GLN A 346 30.98 -112.27 -20.84
C GLN A 346 30.10 -111.46 -21.81
N ARG A 347 29.17 -112.12 -22.53
CA ARG A 347 28.21 -111.43 -23.40
C ARG A 347 27.25 -110.54 -22.60
N ALA A 348 26.76 -111.02 -21.45
CA ALA A 348 25.98 -110.19 -20.54
C ALA A 348 26.78 -108.98 -20.02
N GLN A 349 28.06 -109.17 -19.67
CA GLN A 349 28.94 -108.07 -19.23
C GLN A 349 29.18 -107.02 -20.33
N LEU A 350 29.30 -107.42 -21.61
CA LEU A 350 29.42 -106.46 -22.72
C LEU A 350 28.18 -105.55 -22.83
N VAL A 351 26.97 -106.11 -22.65
CA VAL A 351 25.74 -105.31 -22.60
C VAL A 351 25.71 -104.37 -21.40
N ILE A 352 26.14 -104.84 -20.21
CA ILE A 352 26.21 -104.01 -18.99
C ILE A 352 27.22 -102.85 -19.16
N ASN A 353 28.27 -103.04 -19.94
CA ASN A 353 29.29 -102.01 -20.19
C ASN A 353 28.78 -100.92 -21.17
N GLU A 354 28.13 -101.28 -22.28
CA GLU A 354 27.47 -100.29 -23.16
C GLU A 354 26.29 -99.62 -22.43
N ALA A 355 25.63 -100.38 -21.53
CA ALA A 355 24.88 -99.94 -20.35
C ALA A 355 25.42 -98.67 -19.69
N ALA A 356 26.47 -98.84 -18.89
CA ALA A 356 27.08 -97.75 -18.13
C ALA A 356 27.59 -96.61 -19.03
N LYS A 357 28.09 -96.93 -20.23
CA LYS A 357 28.57 -95.92 -21.18
C LYS A 357 27.45 -94.98 -21.66
N ARG A 358 26.31 -95.52 -22.08
CA ARG A 358 25.15 -94.71 -22.52
C ARG A 358 24.53 -93.91 -21.37
N LEU A 359 24.61 -94.42 -20.14
CA LEU A 359 24.19 -93.67 -18.94
C LEU A 359 25.08 -92.43 -18.72
N ALA A 360 26.41 -92.60 -18.75
CA ALA A 360 27.36 -91.49 -18.59
C ALA A 360 27.32 -90.48 -19.76
N GLU A 361 27.00 -90.93 -20.98
CA GLU A 361 26.71 -90.03 -22.12
C GLU A 361 25.47 -89.17 -21.85
N ALA A 362 24.40 -89.74 -21.27
CA ALA A 362 23.18 -89.00 -20.92
C ALA A 362 23.36 -88.03 -19.73
N GLU A 363 24.12 -88.42 -18.70
CA GLU A 363 24.43 -87.57 -17.54
C GLU A 363 25.18 -86.28 -17.96
N ASN A 364 26.12 -86.37 -18.90
CA ASN A 364 26.81 -85.19 -19.43
C ASN A 364 25.87 -84.25 -20.22
N VAL A 365 24.94 -84.82 -21.00
CA VAL A 365 23.93 -84.01 -21.72
C VAL A 365 22.97 -83.32 -20.75
N ALA A 366 22.58 -83.98 -19.66
CA ALA A 366 21.77 -83.38 -18.61
C ALA A 366 22.50 -82.23 -17.91
N ALA A 367 23.78 -82.41 -17.56
CA ALA A 367 24.59 -81.36 -16.93
C ALA A 367 24.71 -80.10 -17.81
N LEU A 368 24.99 -80.26 -19.11
CA LEU A 368 25.03 -79.15 -20.06
C LEU A 368 23.68 -78.42 -20.18
N LYS A 369 22.56 -79.16 -20.16
CA LYS A 369 21.22 -78.55 -20.22
C LYS A 369 20.81 -77.84 -18.93
N VAL A 370 21.30 -78.27 -17.76
CA VAL A 370 21.15 -77.50 -16.51
C VAL A 370 21.89 -76.17 -16.60
N GLN A 371 23.13 -76.18 -17.09
CA GLN A 371 23.94 -74.96 -17.24
C GLN A 371 23.32 -73.96 -18.23
N GLU A 372 22.79 -74.44 -19.36
CA GLU A 372 22.07 -73.62 -20.35
C GLU A 372 20.77 -73.01 -19.79
N VAL A 373 20.03 -73.76 -18.96
CA VAL A 373 18.85 -73.24 -18.24
C VAL A 373 19.23 -72.17 -17.22
N GLU A 374 20.38 -72.31 -16.55
CA GLU A 374 20.86 -71.35 -15.57
C GLU A 374 21.38 -70.05 -16.22
N GLU A 375 22.07 -70.13 -17.36
CA GLU A 375 22.41 -68.95 -18.17
C GLU A 375 21.16 -68.21 -18.67
N LEU A 376 20.14 -68.94 -19.16
CA LEU A 376 18.86 -68.35 -19.57
C LEU A 376 18.11 -67.69 -18.39
N ARG A 377 18.19 -68.27 -17.18
CA ARG A 377 17.64 -67.67 -15.96
C ARG A 377 18.33 -66.36 -15.59
N ASN A 378 19.66 -66.33 -15.69
CA ASN A 378 20.45 -65.13 -15.39
C ASN A 378 20.22 -64.02 -16.42
N GLN A 379 20.07 -64.37 -17.70
CA GLN A 379 19.67 -63.43 -18.76
C GLN A 379 18.25 -62.87 -18.52
N LEU A 380 17.30 -63.72 -18.10
CA LEU A 380 15.95 -63.29 -17.76
C LEU A 380 15.92 -62.36 -16.54
N SER A 381 16.70 -62.63 -15.49
CA SER A 381 16.83 -61.73 -14.34
C SER A 381 17.36 -60.36 -14.78
N ALA A 382 18.47 -60.33 -15.52
CA ALA A 382 19.06 -59.07 -16.00
C ALA A 382 18.10 -58.25 -16.88
N ALA A 383 17.23 -58.91 -17.66
CA ALA A 383 16.19 -58.24 -18.43
C ALA A 383 15.09 -57.62 -17.54
N VAL A 384 14.64 -58.32 -16.50
CA VAL A 384 13.64 -57.83 -15.52
C VAL A 384 14.19 -56.68 -14.68
N ASP A 385 15.44 -56.80 -14.21
CA ASP A 385 16.14 -55.73 -13.49
C ASP A 385 16.29 -54.47 -14.37
N GLY A 386 16.58 -54.65 -15.67
CA GLY A 386 16.62 -53.56 -16.66
C GLY A 386 15.28 -52.92 -16.99
N GLN A 387 14.16 -53.62 -16.82
CA GLN A 387 12.80 -53.08 -17.06
C GLN A 387 12.27 -52.27 -15.86
N THR A 388 12.74 -52.56 -14.64
CA THR A 388 12.24 -51.94 -13.41
C THR A 388 12.25 -50.40 -13.43
N PRO A 389 13.31 -49.71 -13.90
CA PRO A 389 13.31 -48.24 -14.03
C PRO A 389 12.27 -47.72 -15.05
N TYR A 390 11.99 -48.47 -16.11
CA TYR A 390 11.02 -48.07 -17.14
C TYR A 390 9.58 -48.16 -16.63
N CYS A 391 9.25 -49.22 -15.87
CA CYS A 391 7.97 -49.30 -15.17
C CYS A 391 7.79 -48.13 -14.18
N GLN A 392 8.83 -47.79 -13.41
CA GLN A 392 8.81 -46.65 -12.49
C GLN A 392 8.62 -45.30 -13.20
N ILE A 393 9.21 -45.11 -14.39
CA ILE A 393 9.01 -43.90 -15.22
C ILE A 393 7.57 -43.84 -15.77
N LEU A 394 7.02 -44.97 -16.22
CA LEU A 394 5.63 -45.03 -16.73
C LEU A 394 4.60 -44.82 -15.60
N ASP A 395 4.80 -45.42 -14.42
CA ASP A 395 3.98 -45.18 -13.24
C ASP A 395 4.07 -43.72 -12.75
N ALA A 396 5.27 -43.11 -12.81
CA ALA A 396 5.44 -41.70 -12.50
C ALA A 396 4.68 -40.81 -13.49
N LEU A 397 4.76 -41.06 -14.80
CA LEU A 397 4.00 -40.33 -15.82
C LEU A 397 2.48 -40.51 -15.67
N LEU A 398 2.01 -41.73 -15.39
CA LEU A 398 0.60 -42.02 -15.11
C LEU A 398 0.11 -41.31 -13.84
N LYS A 399 0.97 -41.20 -12.82
CA LYS A 399 0.68 -40.49 -11.57
C LYS A 399 0.65 -38.96 -11.78
N GLU A 400 1.60 -38.41 -12.54
CA GLU A 400 1.60 -36.99 -12.95
C GLU A 400 0.32 -36.64 -13.73
N LEU A 401 -0.04 -37.44 -14.75
CA LEU A 401 -1.25 -37.22 -15.55
C LEU A 401 -2.54 -37.29 -14.70
N LYS A 402 -2.63 -38.25 -13.76
CA LYS A 402 -3.75 -38.34 -12.81
C LYS A 402 -3.78 -37.17 -11.83
N ASN A 403 -2.62 -36.72 -11.34
CA ASN A 403 -2.51 -35.54 -10.48
C ASN A 403 -3.00 -34.28 -11.23
N ILE A 404 -2.52 -34.03 -12.45
CA ILE A 404 -2.92 -32.90 -13.29
C ILE A 404 -4.43 -32.88 -13.48
N SER A 405 -5.03 -34.00 -13.89
CA SER A 405 -6.49 -34.13 -14.04
C SER A 405 -7.26 -33.86 -12.73
N SER A 406 -6.72 -34.29 -11.58
CA SER A 406 -7.35 -34.03 -10.27
C SER A 406 -7.26 -32.56 -9.84
N MET A 407 -6.14 -31.89 -10.12
CA MET A 407 -5.92 -30.47 -9.82
C MET A 407 -6.67 -29.56 -10.81
N GLU A 408 -6.96 -30.03 -12.02
CA GLU A 408 -7.79 -29.33 -12.99
C GLU A 408 -9.18 -29.02 -12.41
N SER A 409 -9.75 -29.89 -11.57
CA SER A 409 -11.01 -29.64 -10.87
C SER A 409 -10.94 -28.46 -9.88
N GLN A 410 -9.75 -28.15 -9.36
CA GLN A 410 -9.52 -26.96 -8.51
C GLN A 410 -9.29 -25.70 -9.36
N ILE A 411 -8.57 -25.82 -10.47
CA ILE A 411 -8.33 -24.72 -11.43
C ILE A 411 -9.63 -24.31 -12.15
N ASN A 412 -10.50 -25.27 -12.49
CA ASN A 412 -11.80 -25.03 -13.14
C ASN A 412 -12.82 -24.32 -12.23
N ASN A 413 -12.53 -24.16 -10.93
CA ASN A 413 -13.30 -23.31 -10.02
C ASN A 413 -12.76 -21.85 -9.95
N ALA A 414 -11.64 -21.54 -10.64
CA ALA A 414 -11.17 -20.16 -10.78
C ALA A 414 -11.99 -19.41 -11.83
N GLN A 415 -12.49 -18.22 -11.46
CA GLN A 415 -13.66 -17.56 -12.04
C GLN A 415 -13.55 -17.05 -13.50
N TYR A 416 -12.44 -17.33 -14.20
CA TYR A 416 -12.09 -16.71 -15.49
C TYR A 416 -11.55 -17.65 -16.59
N CYS A 417 -11.36 -18.94 -16.31
CA CYS A 417 -10.92 -19.90 -17.34
C CYS A 417 -12.10 -20.36 -18.21
N LYS A 418 -11.94 -20.33 -19.54
CA LYS A 418 -12.87 -20.97 -20.47
C LYS A 418 -12.44 -22.42 -20.69
N VAL A 419 -13.35 -23.36 -20.46
CA VAL A 419 -13.14 -24.79 -20.69
C VAL A 419 -13.02 -25.07 -22.20
N ASP A 420 -11.92 -25.71 -22.62
CA ASP A 420 -11.78 -26.29 -23.96
C ASP A 420 -12.21 -27.76 -23.94
N THR A 421 -13.52 -27.98 -23.98
CA THR A 421 -14.11 -29.31 -23.87
C THR A 421 -13.67 -30.24 -25.00
N ALA A 422 -13.34 -29.71 -26.18
CA ALA A 422 -12.93 -30.49 -27.34
C ALA A 422 -11.54 -31.14 -27.13
N PHE A 423 -10.62 -30.42 -26.47
CA PHE A 423 -9.33 -31.02 -26.11
C PHE A 423 -9.45 -32.05 -24.99
N ILE A 424 -10.36 -31.84 -24.02
CA ILE A 424 -10.63 -32.79 -22.93
C ILE A 424 -11.22 -34.10 -23.48
N GLU A 425 -12.21 -34.04 -24.37
CA GLU A 425 -12.79 -35.21 -25.02
C GLU A 425 -11.74 -35.96 -25.87
N PHE A 426 -10.90 -35.24 -26.63
CA PHE A 426 -9.80 -35.83 -27.39
C PHE A 426 -8.78 -36.56 -26.51
N MET A 427 -8.35 -35.96 -25.39
CA MET A 427 -7.40 -36.58 -24.48
C MET A 427 -8.00 -37.80 -23.78
N ALA A 428 -9.26 -37.72 -23.30
CA ALA A 428 -9.95 -38.85 -22.69
C ALA A 428 -10.11 -40.02 -23.67
N GLN A 429 -10.50 -39.74 -24.92
CA GLN A 429 -10.57 -40.75 -25.98
C GLN A 429 -9.20 -41.38 -26.24
N LYS A 430 -8.14 -40.59 -26.38
CA LYS A 430 -6.79 -41.13 -26.68
C LYS A 430 -6.19 -41.91 -25.52
N SER A 431 -6.44 -41.54 -24.27
CA SER A 431 -6.06 -42.36 -23.11
C SER A 431 -6.76 -43.73 -23.12
N ALA A 432 -8.07 -43.77 -23.43
CA ALA A 432 -8.82 -45.01 -23.51
C ALA A 432 -8.42 -45.91 -24.69
N GLU A 433 -7.98 -45.33 -25.82
CA GLU A 433 -7.41 -46.07 -26.95
C GLU A 433 -6.00 -46.63 -26.67
N ILE A 434 -5.20 -45.94 -25.83
CA ILE A 434 -3.81 -46.30 -25.55
C ILE A 434 -3.67 -47.35 -24.44
N GLU A 435 -4.55 -47.36 -23.43
CA GLU A 435 -4.44 -48.26 -22.27
C GLU A 435 -4.46 -49.77 -22.61
N PRO A 436 -5.27 -50.26 -23.58
CA PRO A 436 -5.23 -51.67 -24.00
C PRO A 436 -3.92 -52.03 -24.71
N LEU A 437 -3.49 -51.20 -25.67
CA LEU A 437 -2.32 -51.46 -26.52
C LEU A 437 -1.02 -51.58 -25.69
N ILE A 438 -0.86 -50.74 -24.65
CA ILE A 438 0.28 -50.80 -23.72
C ILE A 438 0.35 -52.16 -22.98
N LYS A 439 -0.79 -52.83 -22.74
CA LYS A 439 -0.84 -54.12 -22.02
C LYS A 439 -0.60 -55.33 -22.93
N GLU A 440 -0.82 -55.22 -24.23
CA GLU A 440 -0.88 -56.38 -25.13
C GLU A 440 0.31 -56.47 -26.11
N GLU A 441 0.79 -55.37 -26.68
CA GLU A 441 1.89 -55.40 -27.67
C GLU A 441 3.29 -55.17 -27.05
N LEU A 442 3.38 -54.42 -25.95
CA LEU A 442 4.66 -54.00 -25.32
C LEU A 442 5.44 -55.17 -24.69
N LEU A 443 4.82 -56.35 -24.55
CA LEU A 443 5.45 -57.59 -24.10
C LEU A 443 6.06 -58.43 -25.25
N ALA A 444 5.91 -58.01 -26.52
CA ALA A 444 6.16 -58.87 -27.68
C ALA A 444 7.12 -58.32 -28.75
N ASP A 445 7.35 -57.00 -28.86
CA ASP A 445 8.13 -56.44 -29.98
C ASP A 445 9.66 -56.46 -29.76
N PRO A 446 10.47 -57.04 -30.66
CA PRO A 446 11.93 -57.02 -30.58
C PRO A 446 12.60 -55.66 -30.82
N ARG A 447 11.87 -54.61 -31.27
CA ARG A 447 12.43 -53.32 -31.71
C ARG A 447 12.73 -52.35 -30.55
N PHE A 448 13.44 -52.87 -29.56
CA PHE A 448 13.92 -52.18 -28.37
C PHE A 448 14.78 -50.93 -28.70
N ILE A 449 14.54 -49.82 -27.99
CA ILE A 449 15.35 -48.59 -28.08
C ILE A 449 16.52 -48.70 -27.09
N PRO A 450 17.79 -48.63 -27.54
CA PRO A 450 18.95 -48.69 -26.66
C PRO A 450 19.00 -47.52 -25.65
N SER A 451 19.48 -47.79 -24.44
CA SER A 451 19.63 -46.79 -23.36
C SER A 451 20.56 -45.63 -23.74
N ASP A 452 21.45 -45.87 -24.70
CA ASP A 452 22.29 -44.91 -25.43
C ASP A 452 21.50 -43.71 -25.97
N PHE A 453 20.22 -43.89 -26.36
CA PHE A 453 19.45 -42.87 -27.08
C PHE A 453 19.31 -41.57 -26.29
N PHE A 454 19.05 -41.63 -24.99
CA PHE A 454 18.89 -40.44 -24.15
C PHE A 454 20.23 -39.82 -23.72
N THR A 455 21.33 -40.60 -23.77
CA THR A 455 22.64 -40.23 -23.22
C THR A 455 23.68 -39.84 -24.28
N THR A 456 23.55 -40.32 -25.51
CA THR A 456 24.54 -40.06 -26.57
C THR A 456 24.53 -38.60 -27.00
N THR A 457 25.68 -37.94 -26.98
CA THR A 457 25.79 -36.50 -27.31
C THR A 457 25.65 -36.22 -28.81
N ASP A 458 25.77 -37.24 -29.67
CA ASP A 458 25.66 -37.12 -31.11
C ASP A 458 24.22 -36.79 -31.57
N PHE A 459 24.05 -35.56 -32.06
CA PHE A 459 22.78 -35.06 -32.58
C PHE A 459 22.36 -35.74 -33.90
N ASN A 460 23.31 -36.15 -34.74
CA ASN A 460 23.01 -36.80 -36.01
C ASN A 460 22.54 -38.24 -35.79
N LYS A 461 23.18 -38.99 -34.89
CA LYS A 461 22.68 -40.32 -34.48
C LYS A 461 21.28 -40.26 -33.86
N ARG A 462 21.04 -39.32 -32.93
CA ARG A 462 19.68 -39.12 -32.39
C ARG A 462 18.68 -38.76 -33.48
N LYS A 463 19.07 -37.94 -34.45
CA LYS A 463 18.23 -37.57 -35.59
C LYS A 463 17.97 -38.76 -36.53
N GLU A 464 18.95 -39.62 -36.82
CA GLU A 464 18.74 -40.86 -37.60
C GLU A 464 17.76 -41.80 -36.90
N VAL A 465 17.99 -42.09 -35.60
CA VAL A 465 17.10 -42.95 -34.81
C VAL A 465 15.67 -42.37 -34.76
N ILE A 466 15.51 -41.07 -34.53
CA ILE A 466 14.20 -40.40 -34.61
C ILE A 466 13.61 -40.48 -36.02
N GLN A 467 14.42 -40.33 -37.08
CA GLN A 467 13.94 -40.38 -38.46
C GLN A 467 13.57 -41.79 -38.91
N ASP A 468 14.14 -42.86 -38.35
CA ASP A 468 13.70 -44.24 -38.61
C ASP A 468 12.46 -44.61 -37.78
N ILE A 469 12.39 -44.18 -36.51
CA ILE A 469 11.17 -44.31 -35.69
C ILE A 469 9.98 -43.58 -36.34
N LEU A 470 10.19 -42.41 -36.95
CA LEU A 470 9.14 -41.65 -37.65
C LEU A 470 8.79 -42.18 -39.06
N LYS A 471 9.52 -43.17 -39.61
CA LYS A 471 9.22 -43.76 -40.94
C LYS A 471 8.24 -44.91 -40.91
N GLN A 472 8.02 -45.53 -39.74
CA GLN A 472 7.02 -46.58 -39.56
C GLN A 472 5.96 -46.13 -38.55
N ASN A 473 4.71 -46.55 -38.80
CA ASN A 473 3.55 -45.98 -38.15
C ASN A 473 3.32 -46.62 -36.77
N ASP A 474 4.01 -46.09 -35.75
CA ASP A 474 4.20 -46.77 -34.46
C ASP A 474 4.02 -45.87 -33.22
N MET A 475 3.59 -46.50 -32.12
CA MET A 475 3.17 -45.96 -30.83
C MET A 475 4.19 -45.01 -30.18
N THR A 476 5.49 -45.23 -30.41
CA THR A 476 6.58 -44.37 -29.92
C THR A 476 6.41 -42.91 -30.35
N GLY A 477 5.95 -42.67 -31.58
CA GLY A 477 5.64 -41.32 -32.07
C GLY A 477 4.48 -40.65 -31.31
N SER A 478 3.45 -41.44 -30.98
CA SER A 478 2.30 -40.99 -30.17
C SER A 478 2.71 -40.64 -28.74
N ILE A 479 3.57 -41.44 -28.10
CA ILE A 479 4.07 -41.19 -26.73
C ILE A 479 4.91 -39.91 -26.67
N LEU A 480 5.85 -39.73 -27.62
CA LEU A 480 6.64 -38.50 -27.72
C LEU A 480 5.76 -37.26 -27.99
N THR A 481 4.74 -37.41 -28.85
CA THR A 481 3.78 -36.32 -29.13
C THR A 481 2.93 -35.98 -27.90
N ALA A 482 2.45 -36.98 -27.16
CA ALA A 482 1.70 -36.77 -25.91
C ALA A 482 2.55 -36.07 -24.83
N SER A 483 3.81 -36.48 -24.66
CA SER A 483 4.75 -35.83 -23.74
C SER A 483 5.04 -34.37 -24.13
N PHE A 484 5.21 -34.10 -25.42
CA PHE A 484 5.39 -32.74 -25.95
C PHE A 484 4.15 -31.86 -25.73
N LEU A 485 2.95 -32.38 -26.02
CA LEU A 485 1.67 -31.69 -25.79
C LEU A 485 1.41 -31.45 -24.30
N THR A 486 1.76 -32.39 -23.42
CA THR A 486 1.64 -32.22 -21.97
C THR A 486 2.56 -31.11 -21.45
N ASN A 487 3.79 -31.02 -21.96
CA ASN A 487 4.70 -29.92 -21.63
C ASN A 487 4.20 -28.55 -22.15
N ILE A 488 3.56 -28.51 -23.33
CA ILE A 488 2.88 -27.29 -23.82
C ILE A 488 1.69 -26.94 -22.93
N LEU A 489 0.88 -27.92 -22.50
CA LEU A 489 -0.25 -27.70 -21.59
C LEU A 489 0.21 -27.10 -20.26
N LEU A 490 1.22 -27.72 -19.62
CA LEU A 490 1.81 -27.24 -18.36
C LEU A 490 2.40 -25.83 -18.50
N SER A 491 3.12 -25.56 -19.59
CA SER A 491 3.65 -24.22 -19.89
C SER A 491 2.51 -23.20 -20.05
N ASN A 492 1.44 -23.54 -20.76
CA ASN A 492 0.28 -22.67 -20.96
C ASN A 492 -0.52 -22.45 -19.65
N GLN A 493 -0.69 -23.48 -18.82
CA GLN A 493 -1.31 -23.36 -17.49
C GLN A 493 -0.48 -22.48 -16.55
N LEU A 494 0.84 -22.65 -16.55
CA LEU A 494 1.76 -21.84 -15.74
C LEU A 494 1.74 -20.37 -16.20
N ASN A 495 1.75 -20.10 -17.51
CA ASN A 495 1.57 -18.75 -18.06
C ASN A 495 0.18 -18.16 -17.72
N ALA A 496 -0.88 -18.97 -17.75
CA ALA A 496 -2.25 -18.57 -17.39
C ALA A 496 -2.43 -18.29 -15.89
N LEU A 497 -1.61 -18.90 -15.02
CA LEU A 497 -1.54 -18.59 -13.58
C LEU A 497 -0.67 -17.36 -13.30
N MET A 498 0.44 -17.18 -14.03
CA MET A 498 1.35 -16.04 -13.91
C MET A 498 0.68 -14.69 -14.25
N GLY A 499 -0.22 -14.66 -15.24
CA GLY A 499 -0.94 -13.44 -15.62
C GLY A 499 -1.75 -12.81 -14.48
N PRO A 500 -2.68 -13.55 -13.86
CA PRO A 500 -3.39 -13.13 -12.64
C PRO A 500 -2.45 -12.84 -11.47
N LEU A 501 -1.38 -13.61 -11.27
CA LEU A 501 -0.43 -13.37 -10.17
C LEU A 501 0.27 -12.01 -10.30
N GLY A 502 0.75 -11.66 -11.49
CA GLY A 502 1.36 -10.35 -11.74
C GLY A 502 0.37 -9.20 -11.55
N GLN A 503 -0.88 -9.37 -11.97
CA GLN A 503 -1.95 -8.39 -11.69
C GLN A 503 -2.28 -8.31 -10.20
N MET A 504 -2.23 -9.42 -9.46
CA MET A 504 -2.40 -9.43 -8.01
C MET A 504 -1.24 -8.72 -7.30
N GLU A 505 -0.01 -8.80 -7.82
CA GLU A 505 1.15 -8.10 -7.27
C GLU A 505 1.10 -6.59 -7.55
N GLU A 506 0.58 -6.16 -8.70
CA GLU A 506 0.28 -4.74 -8.98
C GLU A 506 -0.88 -4.21 -8.11
N ILE A 507 -1.95 -4.99 -7.92
CA ILE A 507 -3.07 -4.64 -7.04
C ILE A 507 -2.62 -4.58 -5.57
N SER A 508 -1.73 -5.47 -5.13
CA SER A 508 -1.16 -5.47 -3.77
C SER A 508 -0.25 -4.27 -3.49
N ARG A 509 0.18 -3.53 -4.53
CA ARG A 509 0.91 -2.26 -4.40
C ARG A 509 0.00 -1.03 -4.33
N LEU A 510 -1.33 -1.22 -4.34
CA LEU A 510 -2.32 -0.18 -4.08
C LEU A 510 -2.83 -0.29 -2.63
N ASP A 511 -2.15 0.40 -1.70
CA ASP A 511 -2.49 0.53 -0.26
C ASP A 511 -3.94 1.00 0.05
N VAL A 512 -4.71 1.34 -0.98
CA VAL A 512 -6.06 1.92 -0.94
C VAL A 512 -7.16 0.86 -0.71
N ILE A 513 -6.88 -0.44 -0.90
CA ILE A 513 -7.90 -1.52 -0.89
C ILE A 513 -7.85 -2.37 0.41
N ASN A 514 -7.26 -1.87 1.49
CA ASN A 514 -7.31 -2.54 2.79
C ASN A 514 -8.71 -2.42 3.44
N GLY A 515 -9.57 -3.41 3.21
CA GLY A 515 -10.79 -3.66 4.00
C GLY A 515 -12.13 -3.39 3.32
N HIS A 516 -12.26 -3.51 2.00
CA HIS A 516 -13.56 -3.58 1.29
C HIS A 516 -13.62 -4.85 0.45
N ASP A 517 -14.83 -5.39 0.24
CA ASP A 517 -15.03 -6.61 -0.54
C ASP A 517 -14.86 -6.33 -2.05
N ILE A 518 -14.47 -7.33 -2.83
CA ILE A 518 -14.23 -7.21 -4.28
C ILE A 518 -15.52 -6.78 -5.01
N SER A 519 -16.68 -7.11 -4.46
CA SER A 519 -18.00 -6.65 -4.92
C SER A 519 -18.22 -5.13 -4.84
N ASP A 520 -17.51 -4.42 -3.96
CA ASP A 520 -17.69 -2.98 -3.74
C ASP A 520 -16.87 -2.11 -4.69
N ILE A 521 -15.87 -2.70 -5.37
CA ILE A 521 -14.96 -1.99 -6.30
C ILE A 521 -15.72 -1.18 -7.37
N PRO A 522 -16.82 -1.67 -8.01
CA PRO A 522 -17.60 -0.86 -8.95
C PRO A 522 -18.23 0.39 -8.31
N MET A 523 -18.72 0.29 -7.07
CA MET A 523 -19.26 1.45 -6.33
C MET A 523 -18.14 2.42 -5.92
N LEU A 524 -16.97 1.92 -5.55
CA LEU A 524 -15.81 2.76 -5.23
C LEU A 524 -15.32 3.52 -6.47
N ILE A 525 -15.24 2.86 -7.62
CA ILE A 525 -14.94 3.48 -8.92
C ILE A 525 -15.98 4.54 -9.27
N GLN A 526 -17.28 4.25 -9.11
CA GLN A 526 -18.35 5.21 -9.39
C GLN A 526 -18.31 6.43 -8.44
N GLY A 527 -17.98 6.22 -7.16
CA GLY A 527 -17.74 7.28 -6.18
C GLY A 527 -16.51 8.14 -6.52
N LEU A 528 -15.42 7.52 -6.98
CA LEU A 528 -14.22 8.23 -7.46
C LEU A 528 -14.52 9.02 -8.74
N GLN A 529 -15.27 8.47 -9.69
CA GLN A 529 -15.74 9.19 -10.88
C GLN A 529 -16.60 10.41 -10.52
N ALA A 530 -17.53 10.27 -9.57
CA ALA A 530 -18.34 11.39 -9.06
C ALA A 530 -17.47 12.46 -8.36
N LYS A 531 -16.44 12.04 -7.61
CA LYS A 531 -15.46 12.93 -6.95
C LYS A 531 -14.60 13.67 -7.99
N ILE A 532 -14.19 13.00 -9.07
CA ILE A 532 -13.47 13.58 -10.22
C ILE A 532 -14.36 14.58 -10.96
N GLU A 533 -15.64 14.30 -11.20
CA GLU A 533 -16.58 15.25 -11.81
C GLU A 533 -16.80 16.48 -10.93
N LYS A 534 -16.92 16.31 -9.60
CA LYS A 534 -17.00 17.43 -8.65
C LYS A 534 -15.73 18.29 -8.69
N LEU A 535 -14.56 17.68 -8.74
CA LEU A 535 -13.27 18.37 -8.86
C LEU A 535 -13.10 19.07 -10.22
N LYS A 536 -13.54 18.48 -11.33
CA LYS A 536 -13.58 19.14 -12.66
C LYS A 536 -14.48 20.39 -12.62
N LYS A 537 -15.69 20.28 -12.05
CA LYS A 537 -16.62 21.41 -11.92
C LYS A 537 -16.04 22.53 -11.05
N GLN A 538 -15.39 22.20 -9.94
CA GLN A 538 -14.64 23.16 -9.14
C GLN A 538 -13.46 23.78 -9.91
N ARG A 539 -12.69 23.00 -10.68
CA ARG A 539 -11.60 23.51 -11.53
C ARG A 539 -12.12 24.51 -12.57
N THR A 540 -13.26 24.23 -13.20
CA THR A 540 -13.90 25.15 -14.15
C THR A 540 -14.40 26.42 -13.46
N GLN A 541 -14.99 26.33 -12.27
CA GLN A 541 -15.37 27.51 -11.48
C GLN A 541 -14.14 28.37 -11.13
N VAL A 542 -13.08 27.76 -10.57
CA VAL A 542 -11.83 28.46 -10.23
C VAL A 542 -11.18 29.08 -11.47
N HIS A 543 -11.15 28.38 -12.60
CA HIS A 543 -10.64 28.92 -13.87
C HIS A 543 -11.46 30.14 -14.34
N ASN A 544 -12.80 30.10 -14.24
CA ASN A 544 -13.66 31.23 -14.59
C ASN A 544 -13.46 32.43 -13.63
N TYR A 545 -13.30 32.20 -12.33
CA TYR A 545 -12.95 33.25 -11.38
C TYR A 545 -11.58 33.87 -11.67
N LEU A 546 -10.57 33.06 -11.98
CA LEU A 546 -9.22 33.52 -12.31
C LEU A 546 -9.22 34.31 -13.62
N LYS A 547 -9.94 33.84 -14.65
CA LYS A 547 -10.12 34.53 -15.92
C LYS A 547 -10.86 35.87 -15.77
N LYS A 548 -11.84 35.95 -14.87
CA LYS A 548 -12.48 37.22 -14.50
C LYS A 548 -11.49 38.16 -13.80
N ALA A 549 -10.81 37.70 -12.74
CA ALA A 549 -9.85 38.52 -12.01
C ALA A 549 -8.71 39.05 -12.92
N GLN A 550 -8.28 38.25 -13.89
CA GLN A 550 -7.29 38.65 -14.90
C GLN A 550 -7.82 39.74 -15.85
N HIS A 551 -9.11 39.72 -16.19
CA HIS A 551 -9.78 40.77 -16.95
C HIS A 551 -10.00 42.05 -16.12
N ASP A 552 -10.38 41.91 -14.85
CA ASP A 552 -10.53 43.03 -13.91
C ASP A 552 -9.19 43.76 -13.72
N VAL A 553 -8.08 43.01 -13.58
CA VAL A 553 -6.70 43.57 -13.52
C VAL A 553 -6.28 44.25 -14.82
N GLN A 554 -6.57 43.67 -15.99
CA GLN A 554 -6.32 44.34 -17.29
C GLN A 554 -7.11 45.64 -17.44
N THR A 555 -8.32 45.71 -16.87
CA THR A 555 -9.18 46.90 -16.92
C THR A 555 -8.67 47.99 -15.99
N LEU A 556 -8.24 47.63 -14.76
CA LEU A 556 -7.56 48.54 -13.84
C LEU A 556 -6.27 49.10 -14.44
N SER A 557 -5.42 48.25 -15.03
CA SER A 557 -4.15 48.67 -15.65
C SER A 557 -4.36 49.65 -16.82
N LYS A 558 -5.45 49.53 -17.59
CA LYS A 558 -5.82 50.55 -18.58
C LYS A 558 -6.18 51.88 -17.91
N SER A 559 -7.08 51.86 -16.93
CA SER A 559 -7.48 53.06 -16.17
C SER A 559 -6.30 53.74 -15.47
N GLU A 560 -5.31 52.98 -15.00
CA GLU A 560 -4.07 53.49 -14.41
C GLU A 560 -3.20 54.23 -15.44
N ASN A 561 -3.03 53.65 -16.64
CA ASN A 561 -2.32 54.30 -17.73
C ASN A 561 -3.05 55.55 -18.26
N ASP A 562 -4.39 55.53 -18.33
CA ASP A 562 -5.21 56.68 -18.70
C ASP A 562 -5.05 57.83 -17.68
N LEU A 563 -5.10 57.51 -16.37
CA LEU A 563 -4.86 58.47 -15.30
C LEU A 563 -3.42 59.01 -15.33
N LYS A 564 -2.41 58.15 -15.52
CA LYS A 564 -1.00 58.55 -15.62
C LYS A 564 -0.74 59.48 -16.80
N THR A 565 -1.34 59.19 -17.95
CA THR A 565 -1.32 60.07 -19.14
C THR A 565 -1.94 61.43 -18.82
N LYS A 566 -3.06 61.46 -18.09
CA LYS A 566 -3.75 62.70 -17.70
C LYS A 566 -2.98 63.50 -16.65
N VAL A 567 -2.25 62.84 -15.74
CA VAL A 567 -1.32 63.49 -14.81
C VAL A 567 -0.18 64.17 -15.58
N SER A 568 0.45 63.51 -16.55
CA SER A 568 1.47 64.15 -17.39
C SER A 568 0.92 65.35 -18.19
N GLN A 569 -0.30 65.28 -18.71
CA GLN A 569 -0.95 66.41 -19.39
C GLN A 569 -1.16 67.60 -18.44
N LEU A 570 -1.68 67.36 -17.23
CA LEU A 570 -1.86 68.40 -16.21
C LEU A 570 -0.53 68.98 -15.73
N GLN A 571 0.52 68.17 -15.65
CA GLN A 571 1.85 68.61 -15.26
C GLN A 571 2.47 69.55 -16.31
N ILE A 572 2.41 69.20 -17.60
CA ILE A 572 2.82 70.07 -18.72
C ILE A 572 2.02 71.39 -18.71
N GLN A 573 0.72 71.33 -18.43
CA GLN A 573 -0.13 72.52 -18.32
C GLN A 573 0.30 73.42 -17.15
N ASN A 574 0.67 72.83 -16.00
CA ASN A 574 1.12 73.58 -14.81
C ASN A 574 2.51 74.19 -15.01
N GLU A 575 3.42 73.49 -15.69
CA GLU A 575 4.73 74.03 -16.10
C GLU A 575 4.57 75.23 -17.06
N SER A 576 3.66 75.12 -18.04
CA SER A 576 3.31 76.22 -18.95
C SER A 576 2.78 77.44 -18.20
N LEU A 577 1.77 77.26 -17.33
CA LEU A 577 1.20 78.34 -16.50
C LEU A 577 2.23 78.95 -15.53
N THR A 578 3.19 78.17 -15.05
CA THR A 578 4.29 78.67 -14.20
C THR A 578 5.20 79.61 -15.00
N SER A 579 5.59 79.22 -16.22
CA SER A 579 6.41 80.08 -17.10
C SER A 579 5.70 81.38 -17.49
N GLU A 580 4.39 81.34 -17.74
CA GLU A 580 3.58 82.54 -18.02
C GLU A 580 3.55 83.49 -16.82
N ASN A 581 3.45 82.94 -15.61
CA ASN A 581 3.51 83.70 -14.36
C ASN A 581 4.86 84.41 -14.18
N GLU A 582 5.98 83.74 -14.52
CA GLU A 582 7.31 84.35 -14.47
C GLU A 582 7.47 85.47 -15.51
N VAL A 583 6.97 85.29 -16.74
CA VAL A 583 6.95 86.35 -17.77
C VAL A 583 6.13 87.56 -17.31
N LEU A 584 4.98 87.36 -16.65
CA LEU A 584 4.18 88.45 -16.06
C LEU A 584 4.93 89.16 -14.92
N LYS A 585 5.69 88.41 -14.11
CA LYS A 585 6.53 88.93 -13.01
C LYS A 585 7.64 89.84 -13.53
N VAL A 586 8.31 89.46 -14.62
CA VAL A 586 9.32 90.29 -15.31
C VAL A 586 8.69 91.55 -15.90
N LYS A 587 7.54 91.44 -16.58
CA LYS A 587 6.80 92.61 -17.10
C LYS A 587 6.43 93.61 -15.99
N TYR A 588 6.01 93.11 -14.83
CA TYR A 588 5.71 93.94 -13.66
C TYR A 588 6.96 94.68 -13.12
N GLN A 589 8.12 94.02 -13.08
CA GLN A 589 9.37 94.67 -12.68
C GLN A 589 9.82 95.77 -13.67
N VAL A 590 9.64 95.57 -14.98
CA VAL A 590 9.93 96.62 -15.99
C VAL A 590 9.04 97.84 -15.77
N ALA A 591 7.72 97.66 -15.67
CA ALA A 591 6.79 98.77 -15.45
C ALA A 591 7.04 99.51 -14.11
N ASN A 592 7.44 98.81 -13.06
CA ASN A 592 7.79 99.42 -11.77
C ASN A 592 9.07 100.27 -11.85
N ASN A 593 10.03 99.89 -12.71
CA ASN A 593 11.26 100.65 -12.93
C ASN A 593 11.03 101.92 -13.77
N GLU A 594 10.12 101.90 -14.75
CA GLU A 594 9.70 103.10 -15.49
C GLU A 594 9.04 104.14 -14.58
N LEU A 595 8.28 103.70 -13.58
CA LEU A 595 7.59 104.57 -12.61
C LEU A 595 8.56 105.27 -11.64
N LEU A 596 9.72 104.67 -11.38
CA LEU A 596 10.78 105.24 -10.53
C LEU A 596 11.57 106.38 -11.20
N LEU A 597 11.49 106.53 -12.52
CA LEU A 597 12.21 107.57 -13.28
C LEU A 597 11.44 108.91 -13.40
N LYS A 598 10.26 109.04 -12.79
CA LYS A 598 9.37 110.22 -12.94
C LYS A 598 9.03 110.96 -11.64
N LYS A 599 9.84 110.85 -10.59
CA LYS A 599 9.68 111.60 -9.33
C LYS A 599 11.01 112.05 -8.71
N ASN A 600 11.41 113.28 -9.00
CA ASN A 600 12.30 114.12 -8.18
C ASN A 600 12.24 115.57 -8.72
N GLU A 601 12.06 116.54 -7.80
CA GLU A 601 11.79 118.00 -7.95
C GLU A 601 10.49 118.35 -7.16
N GLU A 602 10.43 119.28 -6.19
CA GLU A 602 11.44 120.15 -5.57
C GLU A 602 11.18 120.41 -4.04
N ASN A 603 12.12 121.18 -3.46
CA ASN A 603 12.27 121.78 -2.11
C ASN A 603 11.12 122.74 -1.62
N LEU A 604 11.11 123.35 -0.41
CA LEU A 604 11.65 123.07 0.96
C LEU A 604 11.33 124.27 1.92
N ASN A 605 10.87 124.02 3.17
CA ASN A 605 10.87 124.95 4.34
C ASN A 605 10.09 126.29 4.24
N GLN A 606 9.78 127.05 5.31
CA GLN A 606 9.99 126.95 6.77
C GLN A 606 8.73 127.55 7.46
N PHE A 607 8.03 126.87 8.37
CA PHE A 607 8.29 126.74 9.82
C PHE A 607 8.41 128.05 10.62
N ALA A 608 7.33 128.35 11.34
CA ALA A 608 7.24 129.06 12.63
C ALA A 608 7.85 130.47 12.81
N GLN A 609 6.97 131.48 12.80
CA GLN A 609 7.05 132.55 13.80
C GLN A 609 5.67 133.01 14.33
N LYS A 610 5.28 132.42 15.47
CA LYS A 610 4.50 133.05 16.58
C LYS A 610 3.16 133.69 16.15
N LEU A 611 2.01 133.00 16.23
CA LEU A 611 1.49 132.25 17.39
C LEU A 611 1.53 133.13 18.67
N LYS A 612 0.80 134.26 18.68
CA LYS A 612 0.64 135.06 19.91
C LYS A 612 -0.47 136.16 20.00
N GLU A 613 -1.71 135.97 19.52
CA GLU A 613 -2.88 136.75 20.03
C GLU A 613 -4.23 136.14 19.58
N GLU A 614 -4.41 134.85 19.84
CA GLU A 614 -5.58 134.05 19.47
C GLU A 614 -6.44 133.76 20.72
N VAL A 615 -7.51 134.53 20.97
CA VAL A 615 -8.42 134.31 22.12
C VAL A 615 -9.90 134.59 21.79
N ASP A 616 -10.25 135.81 21.36
CA ASP A 616 -11.62 136.33 21.60
C ASP A 616 -12.66 136.20 20.47
N VAL A 617 -12.29 135.84 19.23
CA VAL A 617 -13.26 135.78 18.09
C VAL A 617 -14.02 134.42 18.02
N GLN A 618 -14.08 133.69 19.13
CA GLN A 618 -14.47 132.28 19.20
C GLN A 618 -15.97 131.97 18.97
N GLN A 619 -16.82 132.96 18.71
CA GLN A 619 -18.29 132.81 18.75
C GLN A 619 -19.05 133.03 17.42
N SER A 620 -18.37 133.37 16.31
CA SER A 620 -19.04 133.61 15.02
C SER A 620 -19.03 132.39 14.07
N GLU A 621 -17.90 131.69 13.92
CA GLU A 621 -17.76 130.55 12.98
C GLU A 621 -18.66 129.34 13.29
N ALA A 622 -19.23 129.25 14.50
CA ALA A 622 -19.99 128.09 14.96
C ALA A 622 -21.24 127.80 14.10
N LYS A 623 -21.85 128.82 13.49
CA LYS A 623 -23.15 128.67 12.84
C LYS A 623 -23.05 128.02 11.46
N GLU A 624 -22.15 128.48 10.60
CA GLU A 624 -22.02 127.96 9.22
C GLU A 624 -21.36 126.56 9.15
N LYS A 625 -20.55 126.19 10.16
CA LYS A 625 -20.04 124.83 10.30
C LYS A 625 -21.16 123.80 10.59
N THR A 626 -22.25 124.23 11.23
CA THR A 626 -23.37 123.34 11.62
C THR A 626 -24.11 122.80 10.39
N ASP A 627 -24.56 123.69 9.49
CA ASP A 627 -25.39 123.32 8.33
C ASP A 627 -24.67 122.33 7.38
N LYS A 628 -23.35 122.51 7.20
CA LYS A 628 -22.50 121.62 6.39
C LYS A 628 -22.26 120.27 7.06
N LEU A 629 -22.12 120.25 8.39
CA LEU A 629 -22.03 119.00 9.17
C LEU A 629 -23.35 118.21 9.12
N GLU A 630 -24.50 118.87 9.23
CA GLU A 630 -25.80 118.21 9.22
C GLU A 630 -26.08 117.49 7.88
N SER A 631 -25.74 118.13 6.75
CA SER A 631 -25.84 117.49 5.42
C SER A 631 -24.97 116.23 5.30
N LEU A 632 -23.70 116.30 5.73
CA LEU A 632 -22.79 115.16 5.70
C LEU A 632 -23.23 114.02 6.64
N LEU A 633 -23.78 114.39 7.81
CA LEU A 633 -24.28 113.47 8.82
C LEU A 633 -25.55 112.76 8.34
N GLN A 634 -26.44 113.41 7.59
CA GLN A 634 -27.58 112.75 6.93
C GLN A 634 -27.10 111.71 5.90
N GLN A 635 -26.11 112.03 5.07
CA GLN A 635 -25.54 111.07 4.10
C GLN A 635 -24.93 109.85 4.81
N LYS A 636 -24.12 110.06 5.86
CA LYS A 636 -23.52 108.95 6.63
C LYS A 636 -24.55 108.14 7.42
N THR A 637 -25.59 108.78 7.94
CA THR A 637 -26.71 108.08 8.58
C THR A 637 -27.40 107.12 7.60
N LYS A 638 -27.57 107.52 6.33
CA LYS A 638 -28.12 106.65 5.28
C LYS A 638 -27.22 105.45 4.97
N GLU A 639 -25.92 105.67 4.77
CA GLU A 639 -24.95 104.57 4.59
C GLU A 639 -24.94 103.59 5.78
N CYS A 640 -24.98 104.10 7.01
CA CYS A 640 -25.08 103.28 8.22
C CYS A 640 -26.39 102.47 8.28
N ALA A 641 -27.51 103.04 7.82
CA ALA A 641 -28.78 102.32 7.74
C ALA A 641 -28.73 101.19 6.69
N ASP A 642 -28.17 101.45 5.50
CA ASP A 642 -28.03 100.46 4.43
C ASP A 642 -27.07 99.32 4.82
N LEU A 643 -25.93 99.63 5.46
CA LEU A 643 -25.03 98.63 6.03
C LEU A 643 -25.69 97.82 7.16
N THR A 644 -26.46 98.47 8.04
CA THR A 644 -27.23 97.77 9.09
C THR A 644 -28.27 96.81 8.50
N ASN A 645 -28.92 97.21 7.40
CA ASN A 645 -29.86 96.36 6.68
C ASN A 645 -29.17 95.17 5.98
N LEU A 646 -27.95 95.37 5.46
CA LEU A 646 -27.14 94.30 4.88
C LEU A 646 -26.67 93.29 5.95
N ILE A 647 -26.19 93.79 7.11
CA ILE A 647 -25.79 92.95 8.25
C ILE A 647 -26.97 92.09 8.74
N LYS A 648 -28.17 92.69 8.90
CA LYS A 648 -29.39 91.95 9.26
C LYS A 648 -29.74 90.85 8.25
N LYS A 649 -29.65 91.12 6.94
CA LYS A 649 -29.87 90.11 5.89
C LYS A 649 -28.85 88.97 5.93
N LEU A 650 -27.58 89.27 6.19
CA LEU A 650 -26.52 88.28 6.35
C LEU A 650 -26.71 87.42 7.61
N GLN A 651 -27.10 88.03 8.74
CA GLN A 651 -27.42 87.30 9.97
C GLN A 651 -28.61 86.35 9.78
N ILE A 652 -29.70 86.79 9.13
CA ILE A 652 -30.86 85.92 8.81
C ILE A 652 -30.42 84.73 7.94
N THR A 653 -29.58 84.99 6.93
CA THR A 653 -29.07 83.96 6.01
C THR A 653 -28.15 82.96 6.73
N LEU A 654 -27.31 83.44 7.65
CA LEU A 654 -26.43 82.61 8.48
C LEU A 654 -27.26 81.74 9.44
N ASP A 655 -28.21 82.33 10.16
CA ASP A 655 -29.15 81.65 11.06
C ASP A 655 -29.93 80.54 10.35
N GLU A 656 -30.46 80.81 9.16
CA GLU A 656 -31.13 79.81 8.34
C GLU A 656 -30.20 78.67 7.94
N THR A 657 -28.97 78.99 7.57
CA THR A 657 -27.97 78.00 7.14
C THR A 657 -27.57 77.11 8.32
N THR A 658 -27.27 77.70 9.48
CA THR A 658 -27.01 76.97 10.73
C THR A 658 -28.22 76.11 11.16
N LYS A 659 -29.45 76.63 11.07
CA LYS A 659 -30.68 75.85 11.34
C LYS A 659 -30.85 74.67 10.37
N LYS A 660 -30.54 74.84 9.07
CA LYS A 660 -30.55 73.76 8.07
C LYS A 660 -29.46 72.72 8.34
N GLN A 661 -28.26 73.14 8.73
CA GLN A 661 -27.12 72.28 9.01
C GLN A 661 -27.31 71.47 10.31
N ASN A 662 -27.79 72.10 11.39
CA ASN A 662 -28.13 71.42 12.65
C ASN A 662 -29.27 70.40 12.47
N LYS A 663 -30.28 70.69 11.64
CA LYS A 663 -31.31 69.71 11.26
C LYS A 663 -30.75 68.51 10.46
N ARG A 664 -29.66 68.69 9.71
CA ARG A 664 -28.93 67.58 9.06
C ARG A 664 -28.16 66.75 10.09
N PHE A 665 -27.43 67.39 11.00
CA PHE A 665 -26.69 66.68 12.05
C PHE A 665 -27.62 65.86 12.96
N ALA A 666 -28.73 66.42 13.42
CA ALA A 666 -29.71 65.70 14.23
C ALA A 666 -30.24 64.42 13.54
N LYS A 667 -30.57 64.49 12.24
CA LYS A 667 -31.01 63.32 11.45
C LYS A 667 -29.90 62.27 11.27
N ASN A 668 -28.66 62.71 11.08
CA ASN A 668 -27.52 61.80 10.97
C ASN A 668 -27.25 61.10 12.32
N GLU A 669 -27.33 61.82 13.42
CA GLU A 669 -27.18 61.29 14.78
C GLU A 669 -28.30 60.28 15.12
N GLU A 670 -29.55 60.60 14.79
CA GLU A 670 -30.71 59.70 14.92
C GLU A 670 -30.53 58.41 14.09
N THR A 671 -30.03 58.53 12.86
CA THR A 671 -29.73 57.39 11.98
C THR A 671 -28.63 56.51 12.55
N LEU A 672 -27.54 57.10 13.06
CA LEU A 672 -26.42 56.38 13.68
C LEU A 672 -26.82 55.70 14.99
N LYS A 673 -27.66 56.35 15.82
CA LYS A 673 -28.23 55.72 17.03
C LYS A 673 -29.09 54.51 16.70
N LYS A 674 -29.90 54.57 15.62
CA LYS A 674 -30.68 53.41 15.16
C LYS A 674 -29.78 52.27 14.69
N GLN A 675 -28.73 52.56 13.93
CA GLN A 675 -27.76 51.55 13.50
C GLN A 675 -26.99 50.92 14.66
N LEU A 676 -26.66 51.69 15.72
CA LEU A 676 -26.07 51.16 16.94
C LEU A 676 -27.01 50.20 17.68
N LEU A 677 -28.29 50.55 17.81
CA LEU A 677 -29.32 49.67 18.39
C LEU A 677 -29.48 48.37 17.59
N GLU A 678 -29.63 48.46 16.26
CA GLU A 678 -29.72 47.30 15.36
C GLU A 678 -28.47 46.40 15.44
N MET A 679 -27.28 46.97 15.70
CA MET A 679 -26.05 46.19 15.95
C MET A 679 -26.00 45.58 17.36
N GLN A 680 -26.55 46.23 18.39
CA GLN A 680 -26.61 45.66 19.74
C GLN A 680 -27.57 44.46 19.79
N GLU A 681 -28.77 44.56 19.22
CA GLU A 681 -29.72 43.44 19.12
C GLU A 681 -29.12 42.24 18.37
N GLN A 682 -28.34 42.49 17.31
CA GLN A 682 -27.62 41.44 16.58
C GLN A 682 -26.50 40.79 17.42
N MET A 683 -25.82 41.52 18.29
CA MET A 683 -24.82 40.95 19.20
C MET A 683 -25.48 40.09 20.29
N GLU A 684 -26.53 40.57 20.96
CA GLU A 684 -27.25 39.78 21.98
C GLU A 684 -27.81 38.48 21.38
N MET A 685 -28.41 38.53 20.18
CA MET A 685 -28.90 37.33 19.48
C MET A 685 -27.77 36.33 19.17
N LEU A 686 -26.58 36.82 18.78
CA LEU A 686 -25.43 35.95 18.50
C LEU A 686 -24.83 35.36 19.78
N GLU A 687 -24.81 36.10 20.89
CA GLU A 687 -24.39 35.60 22.20
C GLU A 687 -25.34 34.52 22.73
N GLU A 688 -26.67 34.73 22.64
CA GLU A 688 -27.65 33.71 23.02
C GLU A 688 -27.52 32.44 22.17
N GLN A 689 -27.38 32.57 20.84
CA GLN A 689 -27.13 31.42 19.95
C GLN A 689 -25.84 30.68 20.29
N LEU A 690 -24.78 31.39 20.66
CA LEU A 690 -23.48 30.83 21.03
C LEU A 690 -23.56 30.10 22.37
N GLU A 691 -24.27 30.66 23.36
CA GLU A 691 -24.48 30.02 24.66
C GLU A 691 -25.42 28.80 24.55
N ALA A 692 -26.46 28.87 23.72
CA ALA A 692 -27.30 27.73 23.38
C ALA A 692 -26.50 26.60 22.69
N LYS A 693 -25.53 26.94 21.82
CA LYS A 693 -24.59 25.96 21.24
C LYS A 693 -23.67 25.34 22.29
N LYS A 694 -23.07 26.12 23.21
CA LYS A 694 -22.28 25.58 24.34
C LYS A 694 -23.11 24.62 25.21
N ARG A 695 -24.35 24.98 25.53
CA ARG A 695 -25.28 24.15 26.32
C ARG A 695 -25.64 22.84 25.61
N LYS A 696 -25.77 22.83 24.28
CA LYS A 696 -25.93 21.60 23.49
C LYS A 696 -24.64 20.76 23.49
N ALA A 697 -23.49 21.37 23.21
CA ALA A 697 -22.19 20.69 23.16
C ALA A 697 -21.88 19.96 24.47
N LYS A 698 -22.02 20.62 25.63
CA LYS A 698 -21.82 20.01 26.96
C LYS A 698 -22.77 18.83 27.26
N LYS A 699 -23.98 18.82 26.67
CA LYS A 699 -24.90 17.67 26.80
C LYS A 699 -24.42 16.48 25.98
N THR A 700 -24.03 16.68 24.71
CA THR A 700 -23.45 15.61 23.88
C THR A 700 -22.12 15.09 24.43
N GLU A 701 -21.24 15.96 24.92
CA GLU A 701 -19.99 15.59 25.59
C GLU A 701 -20.27 14.69 26.80
N LYS A 702 -21.22 15.07 27.66
CA LYS A 702 -21.64 14.25 28.80
C LYS A 702 -22.18 12.89 28.35
N THR A 703 -23.09 12.84 27.38
CA THR A 703 -23.69 11.58 26.91
C THR A 703 -22.67 10.65 26.26
N LEU A 704 -21.73 11.19 25.46
CA LEU A 704 -20.61 10.41 24.91
C LEU A 704 -19.73 9.84 26.02
N ARG A 705 -19.44 10.61 27.07
CA ARG A 705 -18.66 10.14 28.22
C ARG A 705 -19.37 9.02 28.98
N GLU A 706 -20.68 9.16 29.23
CA GLU A 706 -21.51 8.11 29.83
C GLU A 706 -21.57 6.84 28.96
N GLN A 707 -21.53 6.97 27.63
CA GLN A 707 -21.43 5.83 26.69
C GLN A 707 -20.06 5.15 26.73
N TYR A 708 -18.95 5.90 26.72
CA TYR A 708 -17.61 5.33 26.86
C TYR A 708 -17.39 4.65 28.21
N ASP A 709 -17.84 5.27 29.32
CA ASP A 709 -17.77 4.68 30.67
C ASP A 709 -18.61 3.39 30.77
N HIS A 710 -19.67 3.24 29.96
CA HIS A 710 -20.46 2.02 29.87
C HIS A 710 -19.74 0.93 29.05
N GLN A 711 -19.21 1.28 27.86
CA GLN A 711 -18.46 0.34 27.01
C GLN A 711 -17.19 -0.19 27.69
N LEU A 712 -16.49 0.65 28.47
CA LEU A 712 -15.34 0.24 29.27
C LEU A 712 -15.72 -0.79 30.35
N LYS A 713 -16.91 -0.66 30.95
CA LYS A 713 -17.44 -1.65 31.91
C LYS A 713 -17.83 -2.95 31.22
N GLU A 714 -18.47 -2.89 30.04
CA GLU A 714 -18.79 -4.10 29.26
C GLU A 714 -17.52 -4.84 28.83
N MET A 715 -16.47 -4.14 28.37
CA MET A 715 -15.18 -4.79 28.06
C MET A 715 -14.52 -5.39 29.29
N ALA A 716 -14.56 -4.72 30.45
CA ALA A 716 -14.00 -5.25 31.68
C ALA A 716 -14.71 -6.52 32.16
N VAL A 717 -16.05 -6.57 32.05
CA VAL A 717 -16.84 -7.78 32.35
C VAL A 717 -16.48 -8.91 31.38
N ARG A 718 -16.52 -8.68 30.06
CA ARG A 718 -16.17 -9.70 29.06
C ARG A 718 -14.73 -10.20 29.18
N TYR A 719 -13.81 -9.35 29.63
CA TYR A 719 -12.42 -9.73 29.88
C TYR A 719 -12.31 -10.72 31.06
N GLU A 720 -13.00 -10.45 32.17
CA GLU A 720 -13.03 -11.36 33.33
C GLU A 720 -13.80 -12.65 33.02
N GLU A 721 -14.93 -12.60 32.30
CA GLU A 721 -15.66 -13.77 31.81
C GLU A 721 -14.77 -14.68 30.93
N GLY A 722 -14.05 -14.09 29.96
CA GLY A 722 -13.12 -14.83 29.10
C GLY A 722 -11.92 -15.41 29.85
N LYS A 723 -11.48 -14.73 30.91
CA LYS A 723 -10.39 -15.15 31.80
C LYS A 723 -10.81 -16.30 32.73
N GLU A 724 -12.04 -16.29 33.26
CA GLU A 724 -12.60 -17.43 33.99
C GLU A 724 -12.77 -18.65 33.07
N ALA A 725 -13.31 -18.46 31.85
CA ALA A 725 -13.43 -19.53 30.86
C ALA A 725 -12.07 -20.13 30.46
N LEU A 726 -11.04 -19.31 30.30
CA LEU A 726 -9.67 -19.75 30.02
C LEU A 726 -9.08 -20.52 31.21
N ASN A 727 -9.23 -20.00 32.44
CA ASN A 727 -8.75 -20.67 33.66
C ASN A 727 -9.39 -22.06 33.82
N LYS A 728 -10.71 -22.16 33.65
CA LYS A 728 -11.42 -23.45 33.67
C LYS A 728 -10.91 -24.41 32.59
N THR A 729 -10.67 -23.91 31.38
CA THR A 729 -10.10 -24.72 30.29
C THR A 729 -8.70 -25.23 30.64
N ILE A 730 -7.89 -24.43 31.35
CA ILE A 730 -6.57 -24.84 31.85
C ILE A 730 -6.68 -25.90 32.95
N GLU A 731 -7.70 -25.84 33.82
CA GLU A 731 -7.96 -26.87 34.83
C GLU A 731 -8.45 -28.19 34.20
N ASP A 732 -9.40 -28.12 33.26
CA ASP A 732 -9.88 -29.29 32.49
C ASP A 732 -8.72 -29.97 31.70
N LEU A 733 -7.78 -29.19 31.16
CA LEU A 733 -6.58 -29.72 30.49
C LEU A 733 -5.55 -30.32 31.45
N LYS A 734 -5.38 -29.76 32.66
CA LYS A 734 -4.53 -30.36 33.70
C LYS A 734 -5.09 -31.71 34.16
N ALA A 735 -6.39 -31.77 34.46
CA ALA A 735 -7.06 -33.02 34.86
C ALA A 735 -6.82 -34.13 33.81
N LYS A 736 -7.06 -33.85 32.53
CA LYS A 736 -6.78 -34.78 31.43
C LYS A 736 -5.31 -35.15 31.30
N SER A 737 -4.39 -34.22 31.55
CA SER A 737 -2.94 -34.50 31.55
C SER A 737 -2.53 -35.44 32.68
N ASP A 738 -3.18 -35.37 33.83
CA ASP A 738 -2.87 -36.23 34.98
C ASP A 738 -3.58 -37.59 34.88
N GLU A 739 -4.80 -37.65 34.35
CA GLU A 739 -5.45 -38.91 33.92
C GLU A 739 -4.60 -39.65 32.89
N ALA A 740 -4.07 -38.96 31.88
CA ALA A 740 -3.18 -39.54 30.87
C ALA A 740 -1.88 -40.08 31.49
N ARG A 741 -1.27 -39.35 32.43
CA ARG A 741 -0.08 -39.82 33.17
C ARG A 741 -0.37 -41.07 33.99
N GLU A 742 -1.53 -41.15 34.65
CA GLU A 742 -1.90 -42.33 35.42
C GLU A 742 -2.17 -43.54 34.52
N MET A 743 -2.77 -43.33 33.33
CA MET A 743 -2.89 -44.35 32.29
C MET A 743 -1.53 -44.83 31.78
N THR A 744 -0.59 -43.93 31.45
CA THR A 744 0.77 -44.29 31.05
C THR A 744 1.49 -45.09 32.13
N LYS A 745 1.36 -44.71 33.41
CA LYS A 745 1.95 -45.44 34.54
C LYS A 745 1.39 -46.86 34.65
N LYS A 746 0.06 -47.04 34.55
CA LYS A 746 -0.59 -48.36 34.58
C LYS A 746 -0.17 -49.25 33.39
N LEU A 747 -0.02 -48.67 32.21
CA LEU A 747 0.50 -49.39 31.02
C LEU A 747 1.97 -49.79 31.21
N GLN A 748 2.80 -48.93 31.81
CA GLN A 748 4.20 -49.25 32.11
C GLN A 748 4.31 -50.37 33.15
N GLU A 749 3.50 -50.34 34.21
CA GLU A 749 3.40 -51.40 35.22
C GLU A 749 2.95 -52.74 34.60
N GLN A 750 1.89 -52.73 33.77
CA GLN A 750 1.45 -53.94 33.05
C GLN A 750 2.49 -54.46 32.05
N SER A 751 3.25 -53.58 31.40
CA SER A 751 4.34 -53.98 30.50
C SER A 751 5.45 -54.69 31.28
N GLN A 752 5.85 -54.14 32.44
CA GLN A 752 6.89 -54.70 33.30
C GLN A 752 6.48 -56.05 33.93
N ASP A 753 5.20 -56.23 34.30
CA ASP A 753 4.68 -57.52 34.78
C ASP A 753 4.66 -58.57 33.66
N ASN A 754 4.27 -58.18 32.44
CA ASN A 754 4.31 -59.09 31.28
C ASN A 754 5.75 -59.44 30.88
N GLU A 755 6.70 -58.51 30.98
CA GLU A 755 8.12 -58.80 30.74
C GLU A 755 8.67 -59.81 31.75
N GLN A 756 8.43 -59.60 33.06
CA GLN A 756 8.82 -60.56 34.11
C GLN A 756 8.19 -61.95 33.88
N LYS A 757 6.93 -61.99 33.47
CA LYS A 757 6.22 -63.24 33.15
C LYS A 757 6.84 -63.95 31.94
N ASN A 758 7.22 -63.21 30.89
CA ASN A 758 7.90 -63.76 29.72
C ASN A 758 9.33 -64.23 30.04
N GLN A 759 10.09 -63.49 30.85
CA GLN A 759 11.41 -63.91 31.34
C GLN A 759 11.29 -65.22 32.15
N LYS A 760 10.28 -65.34 33.02
CA LYS A 760 10.00 -66.60 33.74
C LYS A 760 9.65 -67.74 32.79
N LEU A 761 8.71 -67.56 31.87
CA LEU A 761 8.33 -68.60 30.90
C LEU A 761 9.51 -69.04 30.01
N SER A 762 10.42 -68.12 29.67
CA SER A 762 11.67 -68.44 28.97
C SER A 762 12.60 -69.31 29.83
N SER A 763 12.76 -69.00 31.11
CA SER A 763 13.52 -69.82 32.07
C SER A 763 12.89 -71.21 32.27
N ASP A 764 11.57 -71.27 32.42
CA ASP A 764 10.83 -72.53 32.60
C ASP A 764 10.96 -73.42 31.34
N ASN A 765 10.86 -72.83 30.13
CA ASN A 765 11.12 -73.53 28.86
C ASN A 765 12.57 -74.03 28.74
N ALA A 766 13.56 -73.23 29.14
CA ALA A 766 14.96 -73.64 29.13
C ALA A 766 15.22 -74.83 30.08
N ALA A 767 14.58 -74.84 31.26
CA ALA A 767 14.64 -75.95 32.19
C ALA A 767 13.98 -77.22 31.61
N LEU A 768 12.80 -77.10 30.99
CA LEU A 768 12.11 -78.22 30.33
C LEU A 768 12.88 -78.79 29.13
N LEU A 769 13.57 -77.95 28.36
CA LEU A 769 14.47 -78.41 27.29
C LEU A 769 15.68 -79.17 27.83
N LEU A 770 16.26 -78.73 28.95
CA LEU A 770 17.34 -79.45 29.63
C LEU A 770 16.85 -80.80 30.20
N GLU A 771 15.66 -80.83 30.80
CA GLU A 771 15.04 -82.07 31.30
C GLU A 771 14.72 -83.05 30.14
N LYS A 772 14.12 -82.57 29.04
CA LYS A 772 13.90 -83.36 27.82
C LYS A 772 15.21 -83.97 27.29
N LYS A 773 16.30 -83.20 27.30
CA LYS A 773 17.64 -83.68 26.88
C LYS A 773 18.18 -84.74 27.84
N ASN A 774 18.04 -84.55 29.14
CA ASN A 774 18.46 -85.53 30.16
C ASN A 774 17.67 -86.84 30.09
N LEU A 775 16.34 -86.76 29.94
CA LEU A 775 15.46 -87.93 29.77
C LEU A 775 15.76 -88.68 28.45
N SER A 776 16.05 -87.96 27.36
CA SER A 776 16.48 -88.56 26.10
C SER A 776 17.81 -89.33 26.25
N ALA A 777 18.79 -88.74 26.93
CA ALA A 777 20.07 -89.41 27.23
C ALA A 777 19.88 -90.66 28.12
N GLN A 778 19.02 -90.59 29.14
CA GLN A 778 18.65 -91.76 29.96
C GLN A 778 17.96 -92.86 29.15
N LEU A 779 17.04 -92.50 28.24
CA LEU A 779 16.41 -93.44 27.31
C LEU A 779 17.41 -94.12 26.37
N GLN A 780 18.39 -93.37 25.86
CA GLN A 780 19.45 -93.91 25.01
C GLN A 780 20.38 -94.85 25.80
N GLN A 781 20.72 -94.49 27.04
CA GLN A 781 21.46 -95.36 27.96
C GLN A 781 20.70 -96.66 28.26
N LEU A 782 19.40 -96.58 28.56
CA LEU A 782 18.51 -97.73 28.78
C LEU A 782 18.41 -98.63 27.54
N LYS A 783 18.23 -98.07 26.34
CA LYS A 783 18.29 -98.83 25.07
C LYS A 783 19.63 -99.58 24.95
N SER A 784 20.75 -98.92 25.23
CA SER A 784 22.09 -99.54 25.16
C SER A 784 22.28 -100.67 26.20
N GLN A 785 21.68 -100.55 27.38
CA GLN A 785 21.74 -101.57 28.42
C GLN A 785 20.86 -102.78 28.06
N ILE A 786 19.61 -102.55 27.65
CA ILE A 786 18.70 -103.61 27.17
C ILE A 786 19.33 -104.38 25.99
N GLN A 787 20.05 -103.70 25.10
CA GLN A 787 20.73 -104.35 23.98
C GLN A 787 21.94 -105.20 24.43
N LYS A 788 22.70 -104.77 25.44
CA LYS A 788 23.75 -105.59 26.07
C LYS A 788 23.18 -106.80 26.82
N GLU A 789 22.11 -106.62 27.59
CA GLU A 789 21.42 -107.69 28.32
C GLU A 789 20.82 -108.72 27.34
N LYS A 790 20.22 -108.27 26.22
CA LYS A 790 19.77 -109.14 25.14
C LYS A 790 20.91 -109.97 24.53
N GLN A 791 22.08 -109.36 24.27
CA GLN A 791 23.26 -110.08 23.79
C GLN A 791 23.77 -111.10 24.83
N GLN A 792 23.84 -110.73 26.11
CA GLN A 792 24.25 -111.64 27.18
C GLN A 792 23.29 -112.82 27.33
N LEU A 793 21.97 -112.59 27.30
CA LEU A 793 20.95 -113.64 27.32
C LEU A 793 21.06 -114.57 26.10
N GLN A 794 21.33 -114.02 24.91
CA GLN A 794 21.53 -114.80 23.69
C GLN A 794 22.79 -115.70 23.77
N VAL A 795 23.88 -115.20 24.36
CA VAL A 795 25.09 -115.99 24.65
C VAL A 795 24.82 -117.07 25.70
N GLN A 796 24.09 -116.74 26.78
CA GLN A 796 23.71 -117.73 27.80
C GLN A 796 22.77 -118.81 27.24
N LEU A 797 21.88 -118.46 26.31
CA LEU A 797 20.99 -119.40 25.63
C LEU A 797 21.79 -120.37 24.75
N ALA A 798 22.73 -119.86 23.95
CA ALA A 798 23.62 -120.68 23.13
C ALA A 798 24.50 -121.61 23.99
N ALA A 799 25.05 -121.13 25.11
CA ALA A 799 25.81 -121.94 26.05
C ALA A 799 24.94 -123.06 26.69
N LYS A 800 23.68 -122.76 27.02
CA LYS A 800 22.72 -123.77 27.51
C LYS A 800 22.33 -124.79 26.44
N MET A 801 22.21 -124.38 25.17
CA MET A 801 22.01 -125.29 24.04
C MET A 801 23.18 -126.26 23.89
N MET A 802 24.41 -125.75 23.78
CA MET A 802 25.63 -126.59 23.69
C MET A 802 25.77 -127.56 24.87
N ALA A 803 25.46 -127.11 26.09
CA ALA A 803 25.47 -127.97 27.28
C ALA A 803 24.37 -129.05 27.26
N CYS A 804 23.25 -128.81 26.58
CA CYS A 804 22.18 -129.78 26.37
C CYS A 804 22.54 -130.78 25.27
N GLU A 805 23.03 -130.31 24.12
CA GLU A 805 23.54 -131.12 23.01
C GLU A 805 24.66 -132.05 23.50
N THR A 806 25.61 -131.54 24.29
CA THR A 806 26.68 -132.34 24.90
C THR A 806 26.11 -133.48 25.75
N LYS A 807 25.11 -133.21 26.59
CA LYS A 807 24.46 -134.25 27.43
C LYS A 807 23.72 -135.29 26.59
N VAL A 808 23.02 -134.87 25.54
CA VAL A 808 22.37 -135.78 24.58
C VAL A 808 23.41 -136.67 23.91
N GLN A 809 24.53 -136.10 23.45
CA GLN A 809 25.63 -136.84 22.84
C GLN A 809 26.24 -137.87 23.81
N THR A 810 26.46 -137.50 25.08
CA THR A 810 26.95 -138.43 26.12
C THR A 810 25.96 -139.59 26.33
N ALA A 811 24.68 -139.29 26.52
CA ALA A 811 23.65 -140.32 26.73
C ALA A 811 23.49 -141.24 25.51
N THR A 812 23.58 -140.72 24.28
CA THR A 812 23.56 -141.54 23.05
C THR A 812 24.75 -142.51 22.98
N ASN A 813 25.94 -142.09 23.42
CA ASN A 813 27.12 -142.95 23.47
C ASN A 813 27.01 -144.02 24.58
N GLU A 814 26.46 -143.68 25.75
CA GLU A 814 26.21 -144.63 26.84
C GLU A 814 25.20 -145.71 26.44
N VAL A 815 24.13 -145.36 25.71
CA VAL A 815 23.15 -146.32 25.19
C VAL A 815 23.80 -147.31 24.21
N ARG A 816 24.61 -146.82 23.24
CA ARG A 816 25.34 -147.71 22.31
C ARG A 816 26.26 -148.68 23.05
N ALA A 817 27.02 -148.21 24.04
CA ALA A 817 27.90 -149.06 24.83
C ALA A 817 27.13 -150.15 25.64
N GLN A 818 25.89 -149.88 26.06
CA GLN A 818 25.03 -150.90 26.65
C GLN A 818 24.51 -151.92 25.63
N GLU A 819 24.19 -151.50 24.40
CA GLU A 819 23.70 -152.41 23.36
C GLU A 819 24.81 -153.34 22.83
N GLU A 820 26.02 -152.81 22.57
CA GLU A 820 27.19 -153.63 22.22
C GLU A 820 27.50 -154.68 23.31
N LYS A 821 27.39 -154.31 24.59
CA LYS A 821 27.60 -155.23 25.71
C LYS A 821 26.51 -156.32 25.78
N LYS A 822 25.25 -155.99 25.47
CA LYS A 822 24.15 -156.98 25.39
C LYS A 822 24.35 -157.93 24.21
N LEU A 823 24.73 -157.41 23.04
CA LEU A 823 24.99 -158.20 21.84
C LEU A 823 26.15 -159.19 22.09
N LYS A 824 27.24 -158.74 22.70
CA LYS A 824 28.39 -159.59 23.03
C LYS A 824 28.03 -160.68 24.04
N ASN A 825 27.27 -160.35 25.08
CA ASN A 825 26.74 -161.36 26.01
C ASN A 825 25.86 -162.41 25.30
N LEU A 826 25.01 -162.00 24.34
CA LEU A 826 24.15 -162.91 23.58
C LEU A 826 24.97 -163.87 22.69
N LEU A 827 26.00 -163.35 22.01
CA LEU A 827 26.91 -164.16 21.18
C LEU A 827 27.65 -165.20 22.02
N ASN A 828 28.21 -164.81 23.17
CA ASN A 828 28.85 -165.74 24.11
C ASN A 828 27.90 -166.86 24.55
N ILE A 829 26.68 -166.52 24.98
CA ILE A 829 25.68 -167.53 25.44
C ILE A 829 25.35 -168.54 24.33
N VAL A 830 25.21 -168.09 23.07
CA VAL A 830 24.91 -169.02 21.96
C VAL A 830 26.15 -169.82 21.53
N CYS A 831 27.35 -169.28 21.66
CA CYS A 831 28.58 -170.04 21.44
C CYS A 831 28.71 -171.20 22.46
N GLU A 832 28.56 -170.90 23.76
CA GLU A 832 28.58 -171.91 24.83
C GLU A 832 27.50 -173.00 24.62
N GLN A 833 26.26 -172.61 24.32
CA GLN A 833 25.10 -173.51 24.27
C GLN A 833 24.95 -174.28 22.95
N LEU A 834 25.37 -173.71 21.81
CA LEU A 834 25.12 -174.27 20.47
C LEU A 834 26.35 -174.26 19.55
N GLY A 835 27.30 -173.33 19.72
CA GLY A 835 28.56 -173.34 18.96
C GLY A 835 29.31 -174.66 19.12
N SER A 836 29.40 -175.14 20.36
CA SER A 836 29.98 -176.44 20.73
C SER A 836 29.27 -177.66 20.11
N VAL A 837 27.97 -177.55 19.77
CA VAL A 837 27.17 -178.61 19.13
C VAL A 837 27.43 -178.66 17.62
N TYR A 838 27.60 -177.49 16.98
CA TYR A 838 27.77 -177.36 15.53
C TYR A 838 29.24 -177.16 15.09
N GLY A 839 30.21 -177.32 16.00
CA GLY A 839 31.64 -177.30 15.69
C GLY A 839 32.22 -175.91 15.42
N PHE A 840 31.60 -174.85 15.93
CA PHE A 840 32.14 -173.49 15.89
C PHE A 840 33.09 -173.27 17.06
N ASP A 841 34.31 -172.79 16.76
CA ASP A 841 35.35 -172.55 17.75
C ASP A 841 35.17 -171.18 18.44
N ASP A 842 35.51 -171.09 19.72
CA ASP A 842 35.06 -170.03 20.64
C ASP A 842 35.72 -168.66 20.38
N SER A 843 36.76 -168.59 19.54
CA SER A 843 37.53 -167.37 19.26
C SER A 843 36.86 -166.38 18.29
N ASP A 844 35.98 -166.85 17.40
CA ASP A 844 35.48 -166.08 16.24
C ASP A 844 33.95 -166.17 16.06
N PHE A 845 33.21 -166.26 17.16
CA PHE A 845 31.74 -166.35 17.12
C PHE A 845 31.08 -164.98 16.85
N THR A 846 30.81 -164.69 15.58
CA THR A 846 30.19 -163.45 15.10
C THR A 846 28.66 -163.55 14.99
N GLU A 847 27.98 -162.42 14.72
CA GLU A 847 26.55 -162.41 14.36
C GLU A 847 26.25 -163.23 13.09
N GLU A 848 27.23 -163.36 12.18
CA GLU A 848 27.11 -164.21 10.99
C GLU A 848 27.25 -165.69 11.35
N SER A 849 28.16 -166.03 12.28
CA SER A 849 28.29 -167.37 12.88
C SER A 849 27.01 -167.78 13.61
N LEU A 850 26.38 -166.86 14.36
CA LEU A 850 25.08 -167.05 15.00
C LEU A 850 23.98 -167.41 13.98
N LYS A 851 23.90 -166.70 12.84
CA LYS A 851 22.94 -167.02 11.77
C LYS A 851 23.19 -168.41 11.17
N GLN A 852 24.45 -168.83 11.03
CA GLN A 852 24.82 -170.16 10.53
C GLN A 852 24.47 -171.27 11.54
N VAL A 853 24.75 -171.08 12.84
CA VAL A 853 24.32 -172.02 13.90
C VAL A 853 22.79 -172.18 13.92
N VAL A 854 22.04 -171.08 13.83
CA VAL A 854 20.56 -171.13 13.77
C VAL A 854 20.07 -171.82 12.49
N ALA A 855 20.78 -171.69 11.36
CA ALA A 855 20.46 -172.39 10.13
C ALA A 855 20.72 -173.91 10.22
N HIS A 856 21.88 -174.35 10.74
CA HIS A 856 22.18 -175.77 10.89
C HIS A 856 21.33 -176.45 11.99
N ALA A 857 21.07 -175.75 13.10
CA ALA A 857 20.13 -176.24 14.12
C ALA A 857 18.71 -176.42 13.56
N LYS A 858 18.33 -175.61 12.56
CA LYS A 858 17.09 -175.82 11.81
C LYS A 858 17.18 -177.00 10.84
N GLU A 859 18.26 -177.15 10.08
CA GLU A 859 18.45 -178.32 9.18
C GLU A 859 18.38 -179.65 9.96
N ASP A 860 19.01 -179.73 11.13
CA ASP A 860 18.97 -180.96 11.95
C ASP A 860 17.62 -181.18 12.63
N LEU A 861 16.87 -180.13 12.96
CA LEU A 861 15.45 -180.25 13.35
C LEU A 861 14.57 -180.73 12.19
N ASP A 862 14.78 -180.22 10.97
CA ASP A 862 14.05 -180.64 9.78
C ASP A 862 14.41 -182.11 9.40
N ARG A 863 15.66 -182.54 9.60
CA ARG A 863 16.08 -183.96 9.50
C ARG A 863 15.48 -184.83 10.61
N LEU A 864 15.42 -184.35 11.84
CA LEU A 864 14.76 -185.07 12.95
C LEU A 864 13.28 -185.27 12.63
N HIS A 865 12.61 -184.25 12.08
CA HIS A 865 11.24 -184.36 11.57
C HIS A 865 11.12 -185.35 10.40
N TYR A 866 12.09 -185.41 9.50
CA TYR A 866 12.10 -186.43 8.43
C TYR A 866 12.14 -187.85 9.01
N PHE A 867 13.08 -188.14 9.93
CA PHE A 867 13.18 -189.46 10.57
C PHE A 867 11.97 -189.80 11.44
N GLN A 868 11.38 -188.83 12.15
CA GLN A 868 10.12 -189.05 12.90
C GLN A 868 8.94 -189.39 11.98
N ASN A 869 8.87 -188.80 10.77
CA ASN A 869 7.82 -189.09 9.80
C ASN A 869 8.02 -190.43 9.05
N GLU A 870 9.26 -190.88 8.82
CA GLU A 870 9.53 -192.22 8.28
C GLU A 870 9.27 -193.33 9.32
N ALA A 871 9.60 -193.09 10.61
CA ALA A 871 9.32 -194.04 11.69
C ALA A 871 7.81 -194.33 11.87
N THR A 872 6.93 -193.49 11.35
CA THR A 872 5.46 -193.67 11.34
C THR A 872 4.90 -194.34 10.07
N LYS A 873 5.74 -195.10 9.32
CA LYS A 873 5.29 -195.90 8.16
C LYS A 873 5.65 -197.39 8.28
N ILE A 874 5.08 -198.04 9.30
CA ILE A 874 4.81 -199.49 9.36
C ILE A 874 3.32 -199.65 9.69
#